data_AF-A0A2T6EAK5-F1
#
_entry.id   AF-A0A2T6EAK5-F1
#
_cell.length_a   1.000
_cell.length_b   1.000
_cell.length_c   1.000
_cell.angle_alpha   90.00
_cell.angle_beta   90.00
_cell.angle_gamma   90.00
#
_symmetry.space_group_name_H-M   'P 1'
#
loop_
_entity.id
_entity.type
_entity.pdbx_description
1 polymer ?
#
loop_
_entity_poly.entity_id
_entity_poly.type
_entity_poly.pdbx_seq_one_letter_code
_entity_poly.pdbx_strand_id
1 'polypeptide(L)'
;MSQFDKEIFIVVDPADPSSFEDALRQYRLLLDSDEAFDKGNQRLLNVEFVHPDGSRLQPADAGKQLPQLERAVQRIRQQALPTSISDGQPIYLSEALLFAAALNYPELKPALHQTSLFILDYARRRNDSADMNVDDEFLFGLEALYLLALDDPAQLWRFTSFIIPYWDNEHHRLADGLMLPFLQQHGWDDNLLRAYLWCDNPGFRSRFHLNEEAQPEAESLYQVLQNDAQRYQQFREQLHERLMERPLLAYHGEQSYDDTEPVLSFYQSLDADWPVEVERDDDEAWLDEVNQQPFQSGTLESEAMALEQQIESANVDEDPLVVIALAHMEDEADDINDEPPRRQTPAEQMAALNDRAKARSFSDWLGGLDRYDIEPHSCRLPDELADQFPQVLNPDRWPVRPGTLYYAWHSYQRPEVAADTRRLLFNWIEQNLMPSLCDTLAQACRDGQLDESVRQYILAGSGSDHASARDWLAQHLSNDAGTLGDRISNNQPGYSLFFQRNGFQAGAMLLFQLQVAQQQNQISATELLESVQRLWRLLLDLAPQRMLRKTLRIHSQYPLLHGIDDEVLEHQLYQQLEACGVDEAQLAVFEVISDQRVSHYRPAHPRFWQRYIAKLDHFAEVELNGGGMLAAHARKQYLAFLDALQRREDCDRIQFCIDLQSRHAATDPGNELHLPDWLDSDFEQALTHYLIDHSVVDDNLDWDEIYPARQKVGLETAQRVLAYLNEPADNPDRSELQHFLAKHLAQDLSSRTNTETLLGPQYYLWTLLDERRSNRLVTLMLNHGRRGLKLLERQPMEPAYVAAQITSGNVEMEQRWSHPVMGHDSIRDPDVSAQLQSDTAAWVLGKIDHLDIPPAMRVALAVDYDVFPYLSDWASKDAFPPLDKVLNAKNRQRLVSWLAEDAERHRPGLESLKSDRSRAVGAVVARAFNALLGRS
;
A
#
# COMPACT_ATOMS: atom_id res chain seq x y z
N MET A 1 -12.09 -30.14 -3.66
CA MET A 1 -10.94 -30.03 -2.76
C MET A 1 -11.11 -28.74 -1.99
N SER A 2 -10.93 -28.78 -0.67
CA SER A 2 -10.90 -27.55 0.12
C SER A 2 -9.66 -26.74 -0.26
N GLN A 3 -9.69 -25.42 -0.01
CA GLN A 3 -8.56 -24.53 -0.31
C GLN A 3 -7.26 -24.93 0.44
N PHE A 4 -7.36 -25.73 1.49
CA PHE A 4 -6.26 -26.09 2.39
C PHE A 4 -5.85 -27.57 2.32
N ASP A 5 -6.42 -28.33 1.37
CA ASP A 5 -6.07 -29.75 1.18
C ASP A 5 -4.57 -29.87 0.83
N LYS A 6 -3.87 -30.84 1.47
CA LYS A 6 -2.45 -31.11 1.24
C LYS A 6 -2.28 -32.19 0.17
N GLU A 7 -1.25 -32.06 -0.66
CA GLU A 7 -0.98 -32.99 -1.77
C GLU A 7 0.27 -33.85 -1.55
N ILE A 8 1.20 -33.39 -0.71
CA ILE A 8 2.44 -34.11 -0.40
C ILE A 8 2.26 -34.89 0.90
N PHE A 9 2.06 -36.20 0.77
CA PHE A 9 1.93 -37.10 1.92
C PHE A 9 3.26 -37.75 2.28
N ILE A 10 3.77 -37.50 3.49
CA ILE A 10 4.97 -38.14 4.03
C ILE A 10 4.52 -39.24 5.00
N VAL A 11 4.89 -40.49 4.69
CA VAL A 11 4.47 -41.65 5.49
C VAL A 11 5.31 -41.79 6.75
N VAL A 12 4.64 -41.98 7.89
CA VAL A 12 5.25 -42.18 9.20
C VAL A 12 4.55 -43.33 9.92
N ASP A 13 5.32 -44.31 10.40
CA ASP A 13 4.87 -45.30 11.38
C ASP A 13 5.24 -44.84 12.80
N PRO A 14 4.26 -44.42 13.64
CA PRO A 14 4.57 -43.91 14.98
C PRO A 14 5.22 -44.94 15.93
N ALA A 15 5.24 -46.22 15.56
CA ALA A 15 5.90 -47.28 16.31
C ALA A 15 7.35 -47.55 15.89
N ASP A 16 7.86 -46.93 14.82
CA ASP A 16 9.23 -47.14 14.31
C ASP A 16 10.05 -45.83 14.28
N PRO A 17 11.07 -45.69 15.15
CA PRO A 17 11.97 -44.53 15.13
C PRO A 17 12.63 -44.29 13.77
N SER A 18 12.94 -45.35 13.02
CA SER A 18 13.58 -45.23 11.70
C SER A 18 12.65 -44.54 10.69
N SER A 19 11.34 -44.80 10.80
CA SER A 19 10.32 -44.16 9.97
C SER A 19 10.25 -42.65 10.22
N PHE A 20 10.39 -42.21 11.47
CA PHE A 20 10.47 -40.78 11.78
C PHE A 20 11.74 -40.14 11.21
N GLU A 21 12.88 -40.81 11.31
CA GLU A 21 14.13 -40.26 10.79
C GLU A 21 14.06 -40.05 9.27
N ASP A 22 13.48 -41.01 8.55
CA ASP A 22 13.26 -40.93 7.10
C ASP A 22 12.27 -39.82 6.75
N ALA A 23 11.16 -39.70 7.47
CA ALA A 23 10.16 -38.65 7.26
C ALA A 23 10.71 -37.24 7.54
N LEU A 24 11.46 -37.07 8.64
CA LEU A 24 12.13 -35.81 8.96
C LEU A 24 13.19 -35.47 7.89
N ARG A 25 13.88 -36.47 7.33
CA ARG A 25 14.84 -36.26 6.24
C ARG A 25 14.15 -35.82 4.97
N GLN A 26 13.04 -36.45 4.60
CA GLN A 26 12.24 -36.05 3.45
C GLN A 26 11.68 -34.63 3.63
N TYR A 27 11.19 -34.31 4.82
CA TYR A 27 10.66 -32.97 5.09
C TYR A 27 11.73 -31.88 4.97
N ARG A 28 12.94 -32.12 5.50
CA ARG A 28 14.08 -31.20 5.32
C ARG A 28 14.41 -30.95 3.85
N LEU A 29 14.40 -32.00 3.02
CA LEU A 29 14.66 -31.86 1.59
C LEU A 29 13.61 -30.97 0.90
N LEU A 30 12.33 -31.14 1.24
CA LEU A 30 11.24 -30.32 0.70
C LEU A 30 11.30 -28.86 1.16
N LEU A 31 11.69 -28.60 2.42
CA LEU A 31 11.90 -27.25 2.93
C LEU A 31 13.09 -26.57 2.24
N ASP A 32 14.19 -27.31 2.03
CA ASP A 32 15.39 -26.79 1.36
C ASP A 32 15.10 -26.39 -0.10
N SER A 33 14.39 -27.26 -0.82
CA SER A 33 14.03 -27.07 -2.24
C SER A 33 12.81 -26.17 -2.49
N ASP A 34 12.19 -25.63 -1.43
CA ASP A 34 10.96 -24.83 -1.53
C ASP A 34 9.78 -25.61 -2.13
N GLU A 35 9.80 -26.95 -2.06
CA GLU A 35 8.72 -27.84 -2.53
C GLU A 35 7.74 -28.21 -1.41
N ALA A 36 8.05 -27.88 -0.16
CA ALA A 36 7.13 -28.08 0.97
C ALA A 36 5.89 -27.17 0.89
N PHE A 37 5.90 -26.14 0.04
CA PHE A 37 4.82 -25.16 -0.10
C PHE A 37 4.27 -25.16 -1.53
N ASP A 38 2.96 -24.94 -1.67
CA ASP A 38 2.36 -24.64 -2.96
C ASP A 38 2.77 -23.23 -3.42
N LYS A 39 3.14 -23.10 -4.70
CA LYS A 39 3.58 -21.84 -5.33
C LYS A 39 2.41 -21.13 -6.03
N GLY A 40 1.20 -21.31 -5.51
CA GLY A 40 -0.02 -20.63 -5.93
C GLY A 40 -0.05 -19.15 -5.51
N ASN A 41 -1.23 -18.53 -5.56
CA ASN A 41 -1.39 -17.11 -5.20
C ASN A 41 -1.06 -16.78 -3.74
N GLN A 42 -1.14 -17.77 -2.86
CA GLN A 42 -0.68 -17.71 -1.47
C GLN A 42 0.19 -18.93 -1.27
N ARG A 43 1.37 -18.74 -0.66
CA ARG A 43 2.25 -19.87 -0.33
C ARG A 43 1.68 -20.59 0.88
N LEU A 44 1.11 -21.76 0.62
CA LEU A 44 0.52 -22.62 1.64
C LEU A 44 1.37 -23.87 1.82
N LEU A 45 1.67 -24.25 3.06
CA LEU A 45 2.35 -25.52 3.36
C LEU A 45 1.54 -26.66 2.72
N ASN A 46 2.17 -27.48 1.91
CA ASN A 46 1.52 -28.53 1.10
C ASN A 46 1.86 -29.95 1.59
N VAL A 47 2.45 -30.06 2.79
CA VAL A 47 2.91 -31.34 3.37
C VAL A 47 1.97 -31.82 4.46
N GLU A 48 1.60 -33.09 4.43
CA GLU A 48 0.90 -33.78 5.53
C GLU A 48 1.58 -35.12 5.87
N PHE A 49 1.86 -35.33 7.15
CA PHE A 49 2.35 -36.60 7.68
C PHE A 49 1.16 -37.55 7.94
N VAL A 50 1.26 -38.77 7.41
CA VAL A 50 0.19 -39.78 7.45
C VAL A 50 0.72 -41.14 7.87
N HIS A 51 -0.15 -41.97 8.43
CA HIS A 51 0.12 -43.37 8.71
C HIS A 51 0.36 -44.16 7.41
N PRO A 52 0.94 -45.38 7.47
CA PRO A 52 1.16 -46.23 6.30
C PRO A 52 -0.11 -46.62 5.54
N ASP A 53 -1.28 -46.55 6.19
CA ASP A 53 -2.58 -46.79 5.57
C ASP A 53 -3.19 -45.54 4.91
N GLY A 54 -2.48 -44.41 4.95
CA GLY A 54 -2.90 -43.12 4.41
C GLY A 54 -3.79 -42.29 5.35
N SER A 55 -4.08 -42.78 6.55
CA SER A 55 -4.86 -42.02 7.53
C SER A 55 -4.03 -40.91 8.20
N ARG A 56 -4.69 -39.81 8.56
CA ARG A 56 -4.04 -38.66 9.20
C ARG A 56 -3.52 -39.03 10.59
N LEU A 57 -2.37 -38.48 10.99
CA LEU A 57 -1.91 -38.55 12.39
C LEU A 57 -2.97 -37.97 13.33
N GLN A 58 -3.13 -38.61 14.48
CA GLN A 58 -4.12 -38.29 15.50
C GLN A 58 -3.45 -37.72 16.75
N PRO A 59 -4.14 -36.89 17.55
CA PRO A 59 -3.66 -36.42 18.85
C PRO A 59 -3.10 -37.53 19.76
N ALA A 60 -3.70 -38.72 19.72
CA ALA A 60 -3.23 -39.88 20.48
C ALA A 60 -1.81 -40.35 20.08
N ASP A 61 -1.37 -40.09 18.86
CA ASP A 61 -0.04 -40.45 18.35
C ASP A 61 1.09 -39.66 19.02
N ALA A 62 0.78 -38.52 19.67
CA ALA A 62 1.73 -37.76 20.48
C ALA A 62 2.26 -38.55 21.70
N GLY A 63 1.60 -39.63 22.09
CA GLY A 63 2.05 -40.51 23.17
C GLY A 63 2.22 -39.78 24.50
N LYS A 64 3.42 -39.86 25.10
CA LYS A 64 3.72 -39.21 26.39
C LYS A 64 3.79 -37.69 26.29
N GLN A 65 3.92 -37.15 25.07
CA GLN A 65 4.02 -35.72 24.81
C GLN A 65 2.67 -35.04 24.58
N LEU A 66 1.57 -35.78 24.67
CA LEU A 66 0.22 -35.22 24.55
C LEU A 66 -0.02 -33.99 25.46
N PRO A 67 0.39 -33.96 26.74
CA PRO A 67 0.20 -32.76 27.58
C PRO A 67 1.01 -31.55 27.12
N GLN A 68 2.20 -31.77 26.53
CA GLN A 68 3.01 -30.69 26.00
C GLN A 68 2.42 -30.15 24.68
N LEU A 69 1.91 -31.05 23.83
CA LEU A 69 1.20 -30.68 22.61
C LEU A 69 -0.05 -29.87 22.91
N GLU A 70 -0.86 -30.31 23.88
CA GLU A 70 -2.04 -29.56 24.34
C GLU A 70 -1.65 -28.16 24.83
N ARG A 71 -0.59 -28.04 25.62
CA ARG A 71 -0.08 -26.74 26.09
C ARG A 71 0.41 -25.85 24.95
N ALA A 72 1.11 -26.41 23.95
CA ALA A 72 1.60 -25.66 22.80
C ALA A 72 0.44 -25.13 21.93
N VAL A 73 -0.52 -26.00 21.59
CA VAL A 73 -1.71 -25.63 20.80
C VAL A 73 -2.56 -24.61 21.55
N GLN A 74 -2.79 -24.80 22.84
CA GLN A 74 -3.56 -23.85 23.64
C GLN A 74 -2.91 -22.46 23.68
N ARG A 75 -1.58 -22.37 23.77
CA ARG A 75 -0.88 -21.09 23.85
C ARG A 75 -0.72 -20.38 22.51
N ILE A 76 -0.47 -21.13 21.44
CA ILE A 76 -0.24 -20.55 20.11
C ILE A 76 -1.57 -20.27 19.41
N ARG A 77 -2.48 -21.25 19.42
CA ARG A 77 -3.75 -21.13 18.70
C ARG A 77 -4.89 -20.56 19.53
N GLN A 78 -4.73 -20.48 20.85
CA GLN A 78 -5.81 -20.13 21.79
C GLN A 78 -7.04 -21.06 21.66
N GLN A 79 -6.79 -22.30 21.21
CA GLN A 79 -7.82 -23.32 20.95
C GLN A 79 -7.52 -24.59 21.75
N ALA A 80 -8.57 -25.34 22.09
CA ALA A 80 -8.41 -26.65 22.70
C ALA A 80 -7.93 -27.67 21.66
N LEU A 81 -7.03 -28.59 22.07
CA LEU A 81 -6.60 -29.68 21.22
C LEU A 81 -7.81 -30.59 20.88
N PRO A 82 -8.11 -30.84 19.59
CA PRO A 82 -9.21 -31.73 19.23
C PRO A 82 -8.95 -33.15 19.73
N THR A 83 -10.01 -33.92 20.00
CA THR A 83 -9.90 -35.32 20.44
C THR A 83 -9.59 -36.28 19.29
N SER A 84 -9.97 -35.92 18.06
CA SER A 84 -9.71 -36.67 16.83
C SER A 84 -9.73 -35.73 15.64
N ILE A 85 -8.99 -36.05 14.59
CA ILE A 85 -8.91 -35.29 13.35
C ILE A 85 -9.50 -36.16 12.23
N SER A 86 -10.68 -35.79 11.73
CA SER A 86 -11.36 -36.56 10.67
C SER A 86 -11.00 -36.09 9.26
N ASP A 87 -11.19 -36.96 8.28
CA ASP A 87 -11.07 -36.61 6.86
C ASP A 87 -12.06 -35.48 6.51
N GLY A 88 -11.58 -34.44 5.85
CA GLY A 88 -12.38 -33.26 5.46
C GLY A 88 -12.55 -32.18 6.52
N GLN A 89 -11.97 -32.32 7.73
CA GLN A 89 -11.83 -31.18 8.64
C GLN A 89 -10.64 -30.31 8.21
N PRO A 90 -10.81 -28.98 8.11
CA PRO A 90 -9.76 -28.06 7.66
C PRO A 90 -8.62 -27.89 8.66
N ILE A 91 -8.68 -28.54 9.83
CA ILE A 91 -7.67 -28.42 10.88
C ILE A 91 -6.37 -29.09 10.44
N TYR A 92 -5.27 -28.34 10.45
CA TYR A 92 -3.93 -28.87 10.25
C TYR A 92 -3.12 -28.86 11.56
N LEU A 93 -2.72 -30.05 12.04
CA LEU A 93 -1.83 -30.23 13.20
C LEU A 93 -0.69 -31.22 12.91
N SER A 94 -0.52 -31.62 11.64
CA SER A 94 0.30 -32.77 11.27
C SER A 94 1.78 -32.59 11.63
N GLU A 95 2.35 -31.41 11.41
CA GLU A 95 3.73 -31.10 11.78
C GLU A 95 3.97 -31.13 13.31
N ALA A 96 3.07 -30.52 14.09
CA ALA A 96 3.13 -30.54 15.55
C ALA A 96 3.02 -31.97 16.11
N LEU A 97 2.15 -32.79 15.51
CA LEU A 97 1.97 -34.19 15.85
C LEU A 97 3.22 -35.03 15.52
N LEU A 98 3.87 -34.79 14.38
CA LEU A 98 5.14 -35.43 14.04
C LEU A 98 6.20 -35.15 15.11
N PHE A 99 6.37 -33.88 15.49
CA PHE A 99 7.37 -33.49 16.49
C PHE A 99 7.05 -34.08 17.86
N ALA A 100 5.80 -33.97 18.31
CA ALA A 100 5.35 -34.54 19.58
C ALA A 100 5.55 -36.06 19.64
N ALA A 101 5.21 -36.77 18.56
CA ALA A 101 5.39 -38.21 18.47
C ALA A 101 6.89 -38.59 18.48
N ALA A 102 7.72 -37.92 17.67
CA ALA A 102 9.16 -38.17 17.59
C ALA A 102 9.90 -37.90 18.92
N LEU A 103 9.45 -36.92 19.72
CA LEU A 103 9.99 -36.61 21.05
C LEU A 103 9.83 -37.75 22.07
N ASN A 104 9.04 -38.80 21.77
CA ASN A 104 9.01 -40.02 22.58
C ASN A 104 10.29 -40.87 22.45
N TYR A 105 11.15 -40.59 21.45
CA TYR A 105 12.36 -41.33 21.13
C TYR A 105 13.60 -40.43 21.28
N PRO A 106 14.39 -40.56 22.36
CA PRO A 106 15.55 -39.70 22.61
C PRO A 106 16.59 -39.69 21.48
N GLU A 107 16.74 -40.81 20.77
CA GLU A 107 17.61 -40.95 19.60
C GLU A 107 17.23 -40.04 18.42
N LEU A 108 15.99 -39.56 18.35
CA LEU A 108 15.51 -38.67 17.29
C LEU A 108 15.73 -37.18 17.58
N LYS A 109 16.15 -36.81 18.80
CA LYS A 109 16.41 -35.41 19.16
C LYS A 109 17.38 -34.70 18.20
N PRO A 110 18.51 -35.30 17.78
CA PRO A 110 19.39 -34.68 16.79
C PRO A 110 18.69 -34.43 15.45
N ALA A 111 17.83 -35.35 15.00
CA ALA A 111 17.08 -35.18 13.76
C ALA A 111 16.04 -34.05 13.86
N LEU A 112 15.36 -33.92 15.01
CA LEU A 112 14.44 -32.82 15.29
C LEU A 112 15.15 -31.47 15.34
N HIS A 113 16.31 -31.40 16.01
CA HIS A 113 17.13 -30.19 16.04
C HIS A 113 17.60 -29.81 14.63
N GLN A 114 18.00 -30.78 13.81
CA GLN A 114 18.36 -30.52 12.43
C GLN A 114 17.15 -30.02 11.62
N THR A 115 15.99 -30.66 11.73
CA THR A 115 14.77 -30.21 11.02
C THR A 115 14.36 -28.80 11.43
N SER A 116 14.50 -28.46 12.71
CA SER A 116 14.22 -27.10 13.17
C SER A 116 15.09 -26.05 12.46
N LEU A 117 16.37 -26.34 12.16
CA LEU A 117 17.22 -25.41 11.42
C LEU A 117 16.68 -25.15 10.01
N PHE A 118 16.19 -26.18 9.30
CA PHE A 118 15.59 -26.01 7.97
C PHE A 118 14.30 -25.17 8.02
N ILE A 119 13.50 -25.30 9.09
CA ILE A 119 12.33 -24.45 9.33
C ILE A 119 12.77 -22.99 9.51
N LEU A 120 13.81 -22.73 10.30
CA LEU A 120 14.36 -21.38 10.49
C LEU A 120 14.95 -20.80 9.22
N ASP A 121 15.71 -21.60 8.47
CA ASP A 121 16.32 -21.18 7.21
C ASP A 121 15.24 -20.87 6.17
N TYR A 122 14.14 -21.62 6.13
CA TYR A 122 12.98 -21.25 5.31
C TYR A 122 12.37 -19.91 5.73
N ALA A 123 12.04 -19.74 7.01
CA ALA A 123 11.43 -18.51 7.51
C ALA A 123 12.30 -17.28 7.21
N ARG A 124 13.60 -17.36 7.47
CA ARG A 124 14.57 -16.28 7.20
C ARG A 124 14.79 -16.03 5.71
N ARG A 125 14.75 -17.07 4.86
CA ARG A 125 14.88 -16.91 3.40
C ARG A 125 13.70 -16.13 2.81
N ARG A 126 12.50 -16.33 3.35
CA ARG A 126 11.29 -15.62 2.91
C ARG A 126 11.14 -14.25 3.56
N ASN A 127 11.31 -14.17 4.87
CA ASN A 127 11.08 -12.96 5.66
C ASN A 127 9.73 -12.30 5.33
N ASP A 128 8.68 -13.11 5.22
CA ASP A 128 7.29 -12.65 5.15
C ASP A 128 6.40 -13.74 5.76
N SER A 129 5.64 -13.41 6.81
CA SER A 129 4.74 -14.38 7.46
C SER A 129 3.64 -14.88 6.53
N ALA A 130 3.23 -14.09 5.53
CA ALA A 130 2.23 -14.51 4.54
C ALA A 130 2.71 -15.71 3.69
N ASP A 131 4.02 -15.92 3.61
CA ASP A 131 4.64 -17.04 2.89
C ASP A 131 4.79 -18.32 3.73
N MET A 132 4.32 -18.27 4.98
CA MET A 132 4.52 -19.29 5.99
C MET A 132 3.18 -19.94 6.39
N ASN A 133 2.13 -19.67 5.63
CA ASN A 133 0.76 -20.08 5.94
C ASN A 133 0.56 -21.59 5.84
N VAL A 134 -0.16 -22.15 6.80
CA VAL A 134 -0.70 -23.51 6.75
C VAL A 134 -2.14 -23.48 6.27
N ASP A 135 -2.90 -22.52 6.79
CA ASP A 135 -4.26 -22.17 6.45
C ASP A 135 -4.42 -20.63 6.57
N ASP A 136 -5.65 -20.14 6.69
CA ASP A 136 -5.96 -18.72 6.83
C ASP A 136 -5.74 -18.15 8.25
N GLU A 137 -5.48 -18.99 9.26
CA GLU A 137 -5.31 -18.57 10.66
C GLU A 137 -3.91 -18.87 11.21
N PHE A 138 -3.26 -19.94 10.74
CA PHE A 138 -2.05 -20.49 11.37
C PHE A 138 -0.86 -20.61 10.43
N LEU A 139 0.32 -20.46 11.02
CA LEU A 139 1.62 -20.57 10.34
C LEU A 139 2.28 -21.91 10.66
N PHE A 140 3.12 -22.39 9.74
CA PHE A 140 3.90 -23.61 9.97
C PHE A 140 4.96 -23.37 11.06
N GLY A 141 5.54 -24.43 11.61
CA GLY A 141 6.67 -24.39 12.52
C GLY A 141 6.38 -23.94 13.95
N LEU A 142 5.40 -23.07 14.20
CA LEU A 142 5.17 -22.44 15.51
C LEU A 142 5.00 -23.45 16.65
N GLU A 143 4.03 -24.37 16.54
CA GLU A 143 3.79 -25.35 17.61
C GLU A 143 4.93 -26.35 17.74
N ALA A 144 5.52 -26.76 16.61
CA ALA A 144 6.63 -27.72 16.58
C ALA A 144 7.87 -27.16 17.29
N LEU A 145 8.23 -25.90 17.05
CA LEU A 145 9.38 -25.26 17.68
C LEU A 145 9.11 -24.91 19.15
N TYR A 146 7.88 -24.49 19.49
CA TYR A 146 7.51 -24.25 20.89
C TYR A 146 7.49 -25.55 21.71
N LEU A 147 7.07 -26.68 21.10
CA LEU A 147 7.18 -28.01 21.70
C LEU A 147 8.63 -28.38 22.03
N LEU A 148 9.58 -28.12 21.13
CA LEU A 148 11.01 -28.35 21.41
C LEU A 148 11.49 -27.51 22.60
N ALA A 149 11.03 -26.26 22.70
CA ALA A 149 11.36 -25.39 23.82
C ALA A 149 10.76 -25.87 25.16
N LEU A 150 9.55 -26.45 25.12
CA LEU A 150 8.92 -27.05 26.30
C LEU A 150 9.62 -28.33 26.76
N ASP A 151 10.19 -29.13 25.84
CA ASP A 151 10.97 -30.33 26.17
C ASP A 151 12.38 -29.99 26.69
N ASP A 152 13.05 -29.02 26.06
CA ASP A 152 14.38 -28.55 26.42
C ASP A 152 14.50 -27.01 26.23
N PRO A 153 14.53 -26.22 27.33
CA PRO A 153 14.68 -24.77 27.27
C PRO A 153 15.93 -24.29 26.51
N ALA A 154 16.96 -25.12 26.35
CA ALA A 154 18.12 -24.78 25.52
C ALA A 154 17.77 -24.66 24.03
N GLN A 155 16.60 -25.14 23.60
CA GLN A 155 16.08 -24.98 22.24
C GLN A 155 15.18 -23.75 22.08
N LEU A 156 14.92 -22.98 23.14
CA LEU A 156 14.02 -21.82 23.11
C LEU A 156 14.42 -20.77 22.05
N TRP A 157 15.72 -20.60 21.82
CA TRP A 157 16.23 -19.69 20.78
C TRP A 157 15.78 -20.05 19.37
N ARG A 158 15.44 -21.32 19.12
CA ARG A 158 14.93 -21.76 17.82
C ARG A 158 13.54 -21.22 17.59
N PHE A 159 12.67 -21.33 18.59
CA PHE A 159 11.33 -20.75 18.53
C PHE A 159 11.39 -19.24 18.29
N THR A 160 12.24 -18.51 19.02
CA THR A 160 12.33 -17.06 18.85
C THR A 160 13.02 -16.64 17.55
N SER A 161 13.97 -17.43 17.03
CA SER A 161 14.58 -17.23 15.71
C SER A 161 13.62 -17.42 14.53
N PHE A 162 12.51 -18.12 14.72
CA PHE A 162 11.50 -18.32 13.69
C PHE A 162 10.66 -17.07 13.45
N ILE A 163 10.56 -16.21 14.48
CA ILE A 163 9.76 -15.00 14.45
C ILE A 163 10.58 -13.93 13.74
N ILE A 164 10.33 -13.82 12.44
CA ILE A 164 11.00 -12.93 11.50
C ILE A 164 10.58 -11.46 11.67
N PRO A 165 11.40 -10.48 11.23
CA PRO A 165 11.07 -9.06 11.26
C PRO A 165 9.75 -8.69 10.57
N TYR A 166 9.55 -9.12 9.32
CA TYR A 166 8.33 -8.81 8.57
C TYR A 166 7.22 -9.80 8.95
N TRP A 167 6.53 -9.44 10.03
CA TRP A 167 5.48 -10.25 10.63
C TRP A 167 4.15 -9.49 10.61
N ASP A 168 3.14 -10.09 9.99
CA ASP A 168 1.79 -9.57 9.93
C ASP A 168 1.10 -9.74 11.29
N ASN A 169 1.16 -8.68 12.10
CA ASN A 169 0.52 -8.65 13.40
C ASN A 169 -0.99 -8.43 13.33
N GLU A 170 -1.55 -8.08 12.17
CA GLU A 170 -3.00 -7.91 11.97
C GLU A 170 -3.68 -9.26 11.81
N HIS A 171 -3.12 -10.13 10.96
CA HIS A 171 -3.70 -11.44 10.64
C HIS A 171 -3.08 -12.58 11.44
N HIS A 172 -1.80 -12.48 11.83
CA HIS A 172 -1.06 -13.55 12.53
C HIS A 172 -0.57 -13.09 13.91
N ARG A 173 -1.45 -12.47 14.70
CA ARG A 173 -1.10 -11.94 16.02
C ARG A 173 -0.58 -13.04 16.95
N LEU A 174 0.71 -13.00 17.28
CA LEU A 174 1.28 -13.83 18.34
C LEU A 174 0.73 -13.35 19.68
N ALA A 175 0.31 -14.30 20.53
CA ALA A 175 -0.14 -13.98 21.87
C ALA A 175 1.01 -13.39 22.69
N ASP A 176 0.77 -12.26 23.35
CA ASP A 176 1.65 -11.79 24.42
C ASP A 176 1.66 -12.87 25.54
N GLY A 177 2.76 -13.01 26.29
CA GLY A 177 2.87 -14.05 27.32
C GLY A 177 3.31 -15.45 26.87
N LEU A 178 3.69 -15.66 25.61
CA LEU A 178 4.29 -16.94 25.16
C LEU A 178 5.62 -17.26 25.86
N MET A 179 6.42 -16.24 26.13
CA MET A 179 7.75 -16.34 26.75
C MET A 179 7.71 -16.30 28.28
N LEU A 180 6.67 -15.69 28.84
CA LEU A 180 6.52 -15.44 30.27
C LEU A 180 6.65 -16.71 31.15
N PRO A 181 6.14 -17.90 30.78
CA PRO A 181 6.32 -19.09 31.61
C PRO A 181 7.77 -19.52 31.75
N PHE A 182 8.58 -19.36 30.70
CA PHE A 182 10.01 -19.66 30.76
C PHE A 182 10.70 -18.64 31.68
N LEU A 183 10.33 -17.37 31.53
CA LEU A 183 10.89 -16.28 32.33
C LEU A 183 10.53 -16.40 33.81
N GLN A 184 9.29 -16.76 34.15
CA GLN A 184 8.84 -16.99 35.52
C GLN A 184 9.53 -18.22 36.16
N GLN A 185 9.81 -19.25 35.36
CA GLN A 185 10.43 -20.48 35.85
C GLN A 185 11.95 -20.35 36.04
N HIS A 186 12.63 -19.63 35.14
CA HIS A 186 14.10 -19.63 35.06
C HIS A 186 14.73 -18.25 35.32
N GLY A 187 13.96 -17.17 35.30
CA GLY A 187 14.49 -15.80 35.22
C GLY A 187 15.23 -15.56 33.91
N TRP A 188 15.97 -14.46 33.80
CA TRP A 188 16.86 -14.19 32.67
C TRP A 188 18.15 -15.03 32.75
N ASP A 189 17.99 -16.34 32.58
CA ASP A 189 19.11 -17.29 32.46
C ASP A 189 19.76 -17.24 31.07
N ASP A 190 20.82 -18.03 30.87
CA ASP A 190 21.58 -18.03 29.62
C ASP A 190 20.73 -18.50 28.43
N ASN A 191 19.71 -19.34 28.63
CA ASN A 191 18.84 -19.80 27.57
C ASN A 191 17.88 -18.71 27.10
N LEU A 192 17.31 -17.95 28.03
CA LEU A 192 16.43 -16.82 27.72
C LEU A 192 17.18 -15.63 27.14
N LEU A 193 18.38 -15.34 27.66
CA LEU A 193 19.27 -14.35 27.07
C LEU A 193 19.63 -14.72 25.63
N ARG A 194 19.98 -15.99 25.38
CA ARG A 194 20.21 -16.48 24.02
C ARG A 194 18.94 -16.38 23.15
N ALA A 195 17.77 -16.74 23.69
CA ALA A 195 16.53 -16.65 22.93
C ALA A 195 16.18 -15.21 22.53
N TYR A 196 16.47 -14.23 23.38
CA TYR A 196 16.32 -12.82 23.08
C TYR A 196 17.26 -12.39 21.94
N LEU A 197 18.56 -12.71 22.05
CA LEU A 197 19.58 -12.32 21.07
C LEU A 197 19.39 -13.00 19.70
N TRP A 198 18.78 -14.18 19.68
CA TRP A 198 18.49 -14.92 18.46
C TRP A 198 17.12 -14.59 17.85
N CYS A 199 16.38 -13.63 18.42
CA CYS A 199 15.11 -13.12 17.91
C CYS A 199 15.31 -11.86 17.06
N ASP A 200 15.12 -11.98 15.75
CA ASP A 200 15.36 -10.84 14.85
C ASP A 200 14.18 -9.85 14.83
N ASN A 201 12.98 -10.27 15.28
CA ASN A 201 11.82 -9.39 15.43
C ASN A 201 11.90 -8.49 16.69
N PRO A 202 12.01 -7.15 16.56
CA PRO A 202 12.06 -6.21 17.69
C PRO A 202 10.78 -6.15 18.52
N GLY A 203 9.64 -6.19 17.85
CA GLY A 203 8.33 -6.08 18.49
C GLY A 203 8.04 -7.27 19.41
N PHE A 204 8.42 -8.48 19.00
CA PHE A 204 8.24 -9.68 19.81
C PHE A 204 9.20 -9.72 21.00
N ARG A 205 10.49 -9.43 20.79
CA ARG A 205 11.50 -9.52 21.86
C ARG A 205 11.30 -8.51 22.98
N SER A 206 10.78 -7.31 22.69
CA SER A 206 10.46 -6.33 23.74
C SER A 206 9.38 -6.82 24.73
N ARG A 207 8.53 -7.77 24.30
CA ARG A 207 7.35 -8.21 25.05
C ARG A 207 7.54 -9.51 25.84
N PHE A 208 8.77 -10.03 25.95
CA PHE A 208 9.04 -11.30 26.64
C PHE A 208 8.54 -11.36 28.09
N HIS A 209 8.48 -10.20 28.76
CA HIS A 209 8.10 -10.05 30.16
C HIS A 209 6.62 -9.70 30.37
N LEU A 210 5.84 -9.57 29.29
CA LEU A 210 4.42 -9.26 29.32
C LEU A 210 3.56 -10.52 29.37
N ASN A 211 2.37 -10.42 29.96
CA ASN A 211 1.33 -11.46 29.94
C ASN A 211 0.39 -11.31 28.72
N GLU A 212 -0.62 -12.17 28.62
CA GLU A 212 -1.60 -12.17 27.51
C GLU A 212 -2.46 -10.88 27.44
N GLU A 213 -2.51 -10.09 28.52
CA GLU A 213 -3.18 -8.79 28.60
C GLU A 213 -2.21 -7.62 28.35
N ALA A 214 -1.00 -7.90 27.84
CA ALA A 214 0.09 -6.95 27.61
C ALA A 214 0.56 -6.20 28.88
N GLN A 215 0.40 -6.81 30.06
CA GLN A 215 0.84 -6.25 31.33
C GLN A 215 2.16 -6.90 31.78
N PRO A 216 3.12 -6.14 32.34
CA PRO A 216 4.37 -6.68 32.83
C PRO A 216 4.16 -7.54 34.09
N GLU A 217 4.56 -8.80 34.03
CA GLU A 217 4.50 -9.76 35.16
C GLU A 217 5.88 -10.23 35.65
N ALA A 218 6.95 -9.83 34.95
CA ALA A 218 8.33 -10.13 35.30
C ALA A 218 9.23 -8.91 35.01
N GLU A 219 10.43 -8.90 35.59
CA GLU A 219 11.44 -7.87 35.36
C GLU A 219 11.88 -7.89 33.87
N SER A 220 11.94 -6.71 33.24
CA SER A 220 12.38 -6.58 31.84
C SER A 220 13.89 -6.83 31.72
N LEU A 221 14.36 -7.14 30.50
CA LEU A 221 15.80 -7.32 30.30
C LEU A 221 16.56 -6.01 30.57
N TYR A 222 15.98 -4.87 30.20
CA TYR A 222 16.51 -3.55 30.53
C TYR A 222 16.82 -3.43 32.04
N GLN A 223 15.84 -3.74 32.90
CA GLN A 223 15.99 -3.65 34.35
C GLN A 223 17.07 -4.61 34.88
N VAL A 224 17.12 -5.85 34.39
CA VAL A 224 18.15 -6.82 34.78
C VAL A 224 19.55 -6.35 34.39
N LEU A 225 19.75 -5.93 33.14
CA LEU A 225 21.06 -5.49 32.67
C LEU A 225 21.52 -4.22 33.40
N GLN A 226 20.60 -3.29 33.69
CA GLN A 226 20.89 -2.07 34.45
C GLN A 226 21.39 -2.37 35.88
N ASN A 227 20.87 -3.44 36.51
CA ASN A 227 21.16 -3.78 37.90
C ASN A 227 22.30 -4.81 38.08
N ASP A 228 22.67 -5.54 37.02
CA ASP A 228 23.69 -6.59 37.06
C ASP A 228 24.76 -6.37 35.96
N ALA A 229 25.88 -5.79 36.36
CA ALA A 229 27.01 -5.51 35.47
C ALA A 229 27.65 -6.79 34.88
N GLN A 230 27.61 -7.92 35.59
CA GLN A 230 28.13 -9.18 35.06
C GLN A 230 27.21 -9.70 33.96
N ARG A 231 25.88 -9.64 34.18
CA ARG A 231 24.89 -10.01 33.16
C ARG A 231 24.95 -9.08 31.95
N TYR A 232 25.15 -7.79 32.15
CA TYR A 232 25.37 -6.84 31.06
C TYR A 232 26.60 -7.18 30.22
N GLN A 233 27.72 -7.52 30.86
CA GLN A 233 28.92 -7.94 30.13
C GLN A 233 28.68 -9.23 29.33
N GLN A 234 27.94 -10.20 29.88
CA GLN A 234 27.56 -11.42 29.17
C GLN A 234 26.64 -11.13 27.97
N PHE A 235 25.69 -10.21 28.11
CA PHE A 235 24.83 -9.77 27.01
C PHE A 235 25.67 -9.21 25.85
N ARG A 236 26.63 -8.34 26.15
CA ARG A 236 27.52 -7.74 25.13
C ARG A 236 28.36 -8.79 24.40
N GLU A 237 28.95 -9.73 25.15
CA GLU A 237 29.76 -10.81 24.61
C GLU A 237 28.93 -11.73 23.71
N GLN A 238 27.73 -12.13 24.16
CA GLN A 238 26.85 -13.00 23.37
C GLN A 238 26.24 -12.28 22.15
N LEU A 239 25.95 -10.98 22.23
CA LEU A 239 25.47 -10.20 21.08
C LEU A 239 26.57 -10.08 20.02
N HIS A 240 27.80 -9.83 20.44
CA HIS A 240 28.96 -9.86 19.54
C HIS A 240 29.11 -11.23 18.86
N GLU A 241 29.12 -12.33 19.64
CA GLU A 241 29.21 -13.68 19.08
C GLU A 241 28.05 -13.97 18.10
N ARG A 242 26.83 -13.57 18.46
CA ARG A 242 25.63 -13.76 17.64
C ARG A 242 25.71 -13.05 16.29
N LEU A 243 26.17 -11.80 16.25
CA LEU A 243 26.26 -11.01 15.03
C LEU A 243 27.42 -11.48 14.13
N MET A 244 28.49 -12.00 14.72
CA MET A 244 29.58 -12.66 13.97
C MET A 244 29.16 -14.03 13.41
N GLU A 245 28.30 -14.77 14.11
CA GLU A 245 27.82 -16.07 13.64
C GLU A 245 26.72 -15.94 12.58
N ARG A 246 25.81 -14.98 12.74
CA ARG A 246 24.71 -14.74 11.82
C ARG A 246 24.36 -13.24 11.79
N PRO A 247 24.18 -12.62 10.63
CA PRO A 247 23.74 -11.23 10.59
C PRO A 247 22.30 -11.05 11.10
N LEU A 248 21.94 -9.83 11.47
CA LEU A 248 20.54 -9.44 11.75
C LEU A 248 19.75 -9.45 10.44
N LEU A 249 18.58 -10.07 10.42
CA LEU A 249 17.67 -9.99 9.28
C LEU A 249 16.96 -8.63 9.28
N ALA A 250 17.03 -7.90 8.17
CA ALA A 250 16.37 -6.60 8.01
C ALA A 250 14.84 -6.73 7.85
N TYR A 251 14.13 -5.67 8.20
CA TYR A 251 12.71 -5.52 7.87
C TYR A 251 12.55 -5.19 6.38
N HIS A 252 11.51 -5.69 5.73
CA HIS A 252 11.18 -5.38 4.32
C HIS A 252 10.10 -4.30 4.29
N GLY A 253 10.43 -3.07 3.87
CA GLY A 253 9.50 -1.92 3.89
C GLY A 253 10.17 -0.56 3.58
N GLU A 254 9.48 0.56 3.88
CA GLU A 254 9.94 1.94 3.59
C GLU A 254 11.22 2.39 4.33
N GLN A 255 11.74 1.60 5.28
CA GLN A 255 13.03 1.83 5.91
C GLN A 255 14.14 1.20 5.06
N SER A 256 15.12 2.01 4.64
CA SER A 256 16.27 1.51 3.88
C SER A 256 17.03 0.44 4.68
N TYR A 257 17.49 -0.62 4.01
CA TYR A 257 18.49 -1.55 4.56
C TYR A 257 19.71 -0.81 5.14
N ASP A 258 20.10 0.31 4.52
CA ASP A 258 21.22 1.16 4.94
C ASP A 258 20.92 1.94 6.25
N ASP A 259 19.66 1.98 6.69
CA ASP A 259 19.23 2.68 7.89
C ASP A 259 19.09 1.77 9.12
N THR A 260 19.27 0.45 8.97
CA THR A 260 19.14 -0.51 10.07
C THR A 260 20.43 -0.56 10.89
N GLU A 261 20.36 -0.08 12.13
CA GLU A 261 21.46 -0.14 13.10
C GLU A 261 21.40 -1.46 13.91
N PRO A 262 22.21 -2.49 13.57
CA PRO A 262 22.02 -3.85 14.08
C PRO A 262 22.17 -3.97 15.58
N VAL A 263 23.09 -3.24 16.21
CA VAL A 263 23.27 -3.31 17.67
C VAL A 263 22.23 -2.47 18.38
N LEU A 264 21.97 -1.26 17.91
CA LEU A 264 21.00 -0.34 18.53
C LEU A 264 19.60 -0.94 18.58
N SER A 265 19.19 -1.67 17.54
CA SER A 265 17.90 -2.37 17.49
C SER A 265 17.68 -3.31 18.69
N PHE A 266 18.71 -4.03 19.15
CA PHE A 266 18.59 -4.89 20.35
C PHE A 266 18.42 -4.06 21.62
N TYR A 267 19.15 -2.95 21.74
CA TYR A 267 19.05 -2.09 22.92
C TYR A 267 17.67 -1.41 23.02
N GLN A 268 17.13 -0.91 21.91
CA GLN A 268 15.81 -0.28 21.86
C GLN A 268 14.67 -1.22 22.26
N SER A 269 14.86 -2.52 22.07
CA SER A 269 13.87 -3.55 22.40
C SER A 269 14.08 -4.21 23.76
N LEU A 270 14.95 -3.68 24.63
CA LEU A 270 15.19 -4.26 25.97
C LEU A 270 13.96 -4.18 26.88
N ASP A 271 13.06 -3.25 26.58
CA ASP A 271 11.79 -3.05 27.26
C ASP A 271 10.68 -2.72 26.24
N ALA A 272 9.44 -3.05 26.58
CA ALA A 272 8.25 -2.62 25.85
C ALA A 272 7.61 -1.38 26.49
N ASP A 273 7.85 -1.15 27.79
CA ASP A 273 7.28 -0.08 28.60
C ASP A 273 8.38 0.90 29.03
N TRP A 274 9.00 1.54 28.04
CA TRP A 274 10.03 2.54 28.30
C TRP A 274 9.43 3.75 29.06
N PRO A 275 10.15 4.32 30.05
CA PRO A 275 9.67 5.46 30.82
C PRO A 275 9.84 6.77 30.04
N VAL A 276 9.16 6.88 28.90
CA VAL A 276 9.15 8.03 28.00
C VAL A 276 7.76 8.68 27.99
N GLU A 277 7.69 9.99 27.74
CA GLU A 277 6.40 10.72 27.75
C GLU A 277 5.69 10.65 26.40
N VAL A 278 6.44 10.37 25.33
CA VAL A 278 5.93 10.25 23.96
C VAL A 278 5.18 8.94 23.78
N GLU A 279 4.05 8.98 23.08
CA GLU A 279 3.29 7.78 22.71
C GLU A 279 4.03 6.97 21.65
N ARG A 280 3.89 5.64 21.71
CA ARG A 280 4.61 4.71 20.82
C ARG A 280 4.21 4.86 19.34
N ASP A 281 3.07 5.47 19.05
CA ASP A 281 2.56 5.69 17.69
C ASP A 281 3.34 6.79 16.92
N ASP A 282 4.12 7.63 17.61
CA ASP A 282 5.10 8.54 16.98
C ASP A 282 6.51 7.91 17.01
N ASP A 283 6.69 6.85 16.20
CA ASP A 283 7.87 5.97 16.19
C ASP A 283 9.21 6.72 16.25
N GLU A 284 9.36 7.81 15.48
CA GLU A 284 10.61 8.59 15.45
C GLU A 284 10.89 9.32 16.76
N ALA A 285 9.88 10.01 17.31
CA ALA A 285 10.03 10.78 18.55
C ALA A 285 10.16 9.86 19.75
N TRP A 286 9.42 8.74 19.76
CA TRP A 286 9.49 7.72 20.78
C TRP A 286 10.89 7.08 20.82
N LEU A 287 11.42 6.66 19.67
CA LEU A 287 12.77 6.07 19.59
C LEU A 287 13.86 7.06 20.01
N ASP A 288 13.74 8.36 19.71
CA ASP A 288 14.71 9.36 20.18
C ASP A 288 14.71 9.45 21.72
N GLU A 289 13.55 9.48 22.37
CA GLU A 289 13.48 9.50 23.83
C GLU A 289 13.99 8.19 24.48
N VAL A 290 13.71 7.04 23.86
CA VAL A 290 14.24 5.73 24.29
C VAL A 290 15.76 5.71 24.18
N ASN A 291 16.31 6.20 23.08
CA ASN A 291 17.76 6.28 22.84
C ASN A 291 18.48 7.15 23.89
N GLN A 292 17.82 8.17 24.41
CA GLN A 292 18.36 9.06 25.45
C GLN A 292 18.18 8.53 26.89
N GLN A 293 17.53 7.38 27.08
CA GLN A 293 17.35 6.83 28.43
C GLN A 293 18.69 6.53 29.11
N PRO A 294 18.86 6.86 30.40
CA PRO A 294 20.08 6.54 31.14
C PRO A 294 20.29 5.02 31.20
N PHE A 295 21.44 4.56 30.70
CA PHE A 295 21.80 3.15 30.73
C PHE A 295 23.28 3.00 31.07
N GLN A 296 23.58 2.19 32.10
CA GLN A 296 24.93 2.00 32.60
C GLN A 296 25.66 3.33 32.91
N SER A 297 26.72 3.64 32.16
CA SER A 297 27.57 4.81 32.33
C SER A 297 27.19 5.99 31.43
N GLY A 298 26.23 5.80 30.53
CA GLY A 298 25.85 6.75 29.50
C GLY A 298 24.35 6.75 29.21
N THR A 299 24.02 6.90 27.93
CA THR A 299 22.67 6.65 27.40
C THR A 299 22.64 5.30 26.69
N LEU A 300 21.43 4.77 26.50
CA LEU A 300 21.18 3.54 25.76
C LEU A 300 21.86 3.55 24.38
N GLU A 301 21.67 4.61 23.60
CA GLU A 301 22.30 4.79 22.29
C GLU A 301 23.83 4.78 22.39
N SER A 302 24.41 5.50 23.36
CA SER A 302 25.87 5.59 23.48
C SER A 302 26.54 4.25 23.82
N GLU A 303 25.87 3.42 24.62
CA GLU A 303 26.36 2.09 24.99
C GLU A 303 26.23 1.11 23.82
N ALA A 304 25.13 1.19 23.05
CA ALA A 304 24.93 0.43 21.83
C ALA A 304 26.00 0.75 20.77
N MET A 305 26.20 2.03 20.46
CA MET A 305 27.21 2.45 19.47
C MET A 305 28.64 2.09 19.89
N ALA A 306 28.95 2.13 21.19
CA ALA A 306 30.26 1.72 21.69
C ALA A 306 30.50 0.22 21.49
N LEU A 307 29.47 -0.61 21.65
CA LEU A 307 29.53 -2.03 21.34
C LEU A 307 29.65 -2.24 19.82
N GLU A 308 28.82 -1.59 19.03
CA GLU A 308 28.84 -1.69 17.56
C GLU A 308 30.21 -1.39 16.98
N GLN A 309 30.82 -0.28 17.38
CA GLN A 309 32.19 0.06 16.99
C GLN A 309 33.20 -1.02 17.37
N GLN A 310 33.01 -1.67 18.52
CA GLN A 310 33.85 -2.79 18.95
C GLN A 310 33.66 -4.02 18.06
N ILE A 311 32.42 -4.34 17.68
CA ILE A 311 32.09 -5.45 16.76
C ILE A 311 32.71 -5.19 15.39
N GLU A 312 32.46 -4.02 14.81
CA GLU A 312 33.00 -3.61 13.50
C GLU A 312 34.54 -3.66 13.49
N SER A 313 35.18 -3.20 14.56
CA SER A 313 36.65 -3.25 14.67
C SER A 313 37.19 -4.68 14.78
N ALA A 314 36.40 -5.63 15.26
CA ALA A 314 36.76 -7.03 15.39
C ALA A 314 36.42 -7.87 14.14
N ASN A 315 35.54 -7.36 13.28
CA ASN A 315 35.10 -7.99 12.04
C ASN A 315 36.13 -7.82 10.93
N VAL A 316 37.19 -8.63 10.97
CA VAL A 316 38.35 -8.52 10.06
C VAL A 316 37.99 -8.81 8.59
N ASP A 317 36.97 -9.63 8.35
CA ASP A 317 36.55 -10.07 7.01
C ASP A 317 35.51 -9.13 6.37
N GLU A 318 35.11 -8.05 7.07
CA GLU A 318 34.10 -7.06 6.65
C GLU A 318 32.73 -7.70 6.30
N ASP A 319 32.39 -8.82 6.94
CA ASP A 319 31.09 -9.48 6.74
C ASP A 319 29.93 -8.55 7.18
N PRO A 320 28.81 -8.52 6.44
CA PRO A 320 27.72 -7.60 6.77
C PRO A 320 27.03 -8.00 8.08
N LEU A 321 26.78 -7.03 8.97
CA LEU A 321 26.09 -7.26 10.26
C LEU A 321 24.57 -7.30 10.11
N VAL A 322 24.05 -6.84 8.97
CA VAL A 322 22.64 -6.88 8.57
C VAL A 322 22.54 -7.59 7.22
N VAL A 323 21.49 -8.36 6.98
CA VAL A 323 21.21 -8.99 5.68
C VAL A 323 19.74 -8.83 5.31
N ILE A 324 19.49 -8.74 4.00
CA ILE A 324 18.14 -8.85 3.44
C ILE A 324 17.84 -10.33 3.15
N ALA A 325 16.56 -10.69 3.21
CA ALA A 325 16.13 -12.04 2.86
C ALA A 325 16.39 -12.35 1.38
N LEU A 326 16.78 -13.59 1.09
CA LEU A 326 17.07 -14.06 -0.27
C LEU A 326 15.89 -13.86 -1.22
N ALA A 327 14.66 -14.09 -0.74
CA ALA A 327 13.44 -13.87 -1.53
C ALA A 327 13.34 -12.45 -2.09
N HIS A 328 13.68 -11.44 -1.29
CA HIS A 328 13.58 -10.04 -1.73
C HIS A 328 14.73 -9.65 -2.65
N MET A 329 15.89 -10.33 -2.58
CA MET A 329 16.98 -10.14 -3.54
C MET A 329 16.69 -10.81 -4.89
N GLU A 330 15.92 -11.90 -4.91
CA GLU A 330 15.47 -12.58 -6.13
C GLU A 330 14.41 -11.74 -6.87
N ASP A 331 13.49 -11.10 -6.15
CA ASP A 331 12.51 -10.17 -6.73
C ASP A 331 13.18 -8.90 -7.31
N GLU A 332 14.25 -8.38 -6.68
CA GLU A 332 15.05 -7.27 -7.23
C GLU A 332 15.96 -7.69 -8.41
N ALA A 333 16.44 -8.93 -8.45
CA ALA A 333 17.27 -9.44 -9.55
C ALA A 333 16.43 -9.74 -10.81
N ASP A 334 15.15 -10.09 -10.65
CA ASP A 334 14.17 -10.19 -11.74
C ASP A 334 13.73 -8.81 -12.27
N ASP A 335 13.79 -7.76 -11.43
CA ASP A 335 13.58 -6.36 -11.87
C ASP A 335 14.81 -5.74 -12.55
N ILE A 336 16.03 -6.22 -12.27
CA ILE A 336 17.29 -5.68 -12.84
C ILE A 336 17.77 -6.48 -14.06
N ASN A 337 17.43 -7.76 -14.20
CA ASN A 337 17.75 -8.56 -15.38
C ASN A 337 16.54 -8.78 -16.29
N ASP A 338 16.10 -7.69 -16.92
CA ASP A 338 15.31 -7.73 -18.15
C ASP A 338 16.20 -8.20 -19.33
N GLU A 339 16.89 -9.34 -19.17
CA GLU A 339 17.36 -10.12 -20.32
C GLU A 339 16.15 -10.88 -20.88
N PRO A 340 15.87 -10.76 -22.19
CA PRO A 340 14.70 -11.40 -22.79
C PRO A 340 14.72 -12.90 -22.47
N PRO A 341 13.59 -13.48 -22.01
CA PRO A 341 13.58 -14.83 -21.50
C PRO A 341 14.19 -15.75 -22.55
N ARG A 342 15.17 -16.54 -22.10
CA ARG A 342 15.80 -17.58 -22.90
C ARG A 342 14.67 -18.37 -23.55
N ARG A 343 14.58 -18.30 -24.88
CA ARG A 343 13.52 -18.98 -25.65
C ARG A 343 13.53 -20.45 -25.27
N GLN A 344 12.61 -20.83 -24.39
CA GLN A 344 12.29 -22.22 -24.13
C GLN A 344 11.89 -22.82 -25.47
N THR A 345 12.36 -24.04 -25.74
CA THR A 345 11.98 -24.68 -26.98
C THR A 345 10.47 -24.93 -26.98
N PRO A 346 9.79 -24.91 -28.14
CA PRO A 346 8.37 -25.23 -28.22
C PRO A 346 8.00 -26.58 -27.58
N ALA A 347 8.97 -27.51 -27.47
CA ALA A 347 8.79 -28.79 -26.80
C ALA A 347 8.80 -28.69 -25.26
N GLU A 348 9.62 -27.82 -24.68
CA GLU A 348 9.70 -27.59 -23.22
C GLU A 348 8.52 -26.76 -22.72
N GLN A 349 8.08 -25.76 -23.51
CA GLN A 349 6.85 -25.01 -23.25
C GLN A 349 5.63 -25.94 -23.25
N MET A 350 5.56 -26.86 -24.21
CA MET A 350 4.44 -27.80 -24.36
C MET A 350 4.45 -28.94 -23.33
N ALA A 351 5.60 -29.25 -22.72
CA ALA A 351 5.69 -30.17 -21.59
C ALA A 351 5.23 -29.50 -20.27
N ALA A 352 5.70 -28.28 -20.00
CA ALA A 352 5.30 -27.49 -18.83
C ALA A 352 3.81 -27.11 -18.86
N LEU A 353 3.26 -26.84 -20.04
CA LEU A 353 1.83 -26.58 -20.25
C LEU A 353 0.97 -27.84 -20.06
N ASN A 354 1.44 -29.01 -20.51
CA ASN A 354 0.72 -30.28 -20.31
C ASN A 354 0.70 -30.74 -18.85
N ASP A 355 1.71 -30.37 -18.05
CA ASP A 355 1.74 -30.70 -16.63
C ASP A 355 0.95 -29.70 -15.78
N ARG A 356 0.94 -28.41 -16.13
CA ARG A 356 0.04 -27.41 -15.50
C ARG A 356 -1.45 -27.62 -15.82
N ALA A 357 -1.78 -28.10 -17.03
CA ALA A 357 -3.17 -28.36 -17.44
C ALA A 357 -3.79 -29.61 -16.78
N LYS A 358 -2.99 -30.50 -16.18
CA LYS A 358 -3.50 -31.68 -15.46
C LYS A 358 -3.92 -31.38 -14.01
N ALA A 359 -3.53 -30.23 -13.45
CA ALA A 359 -3.69 -29.93 -12.02
C ALA A 359 -4.91 -29.04 -11.66
N ARG A 360 -5.57 -28.37 -12.61
CA ARG A 360 -6.80 -27.58 -12.35
C ARG A 360 -7.97 -28.08 -13.19
N SER A 361 -9.12 -28.36 -12.56
CA SER A 361 -10.32 -28.62 -13.37
C SER A 361 -10.69 -27.34 -14.12
N PHE A 362 -11.09 -27.44 -15.39
CA PHE A 362 -11.52 -26.29 -16.20
C PHE A 362 -12.64 -25.46 -15.51
N SER A 363 -13.46 -26.12 -14.68
CA SER A 363 -14.47 -25.46 -13.86
C SER A 363 -13.87 -24.57 -12.75
N ASP A 364 -12.74 -24.95 -12.16
CA ASP A 364 -12.05 -24.15 -11.14
C ASP A 364 -11.34 -22.95 -11.77
N TRP A 365 -10.82 -23.11 -12.98
CA TRP A 365 -10.32 -21.98 -13.79
C TRP A 365 -11.44 -20.99 -14.12
N LEU A 366 -12.61 -21.47 -14.60
CA LEU A 366 -13.79 -20.62 -14.83
C LEU A 366 -14.26 -19.93 -13.55
N GLY A 367 -14.26 -20.64 -12.42
CA GLY A 367 -14.59 -20.07 -11.10
C GLY A 367 -13.60 -19.00 -10.61
N GLY A 368 -12.39 -18.99 -11.15
CA GLY A 368 -11.35 -17.99 -10.92
C GLY A 368 -11.47 -16.73 -11.79
N LEU A 369 -12.26 -16.74 -12.87
CA LEU A 369 -12.41 -15.58 -13.77
C LEU A 369 -13.03 -14.35 -13.09
N ASP A 370 -13.77 -14.55 -12.00
CA ASP A 370 -14.32 -13.45 -11.20
C ASP A 370 -13.35 -12.91 -10.14
N ARG A 371 -12.19 -13.56 -9.96
CA ARG A 371 -11.18 -13.23 -8.92
C ARG A 371 -10.07 -12.30 -9.43
N TYR A 372 -9.90 -12.16 -10.74
CA TYR A 372 -8.85 -11.33 -11.36
C TYR A 372 -9.44 -10.28 -12.29
N ASP A 373 -8.71 -9.19 -12.53
CA ASP A 373 -8.99 -8.31 -13.67
C ASP A 373 -8.96 -9.13 -14.96
N ILE A 374 -9.92 -8.91 -15.86
CA ILE A 374 -9.80 -9.40 -17.23
C ILE A 374 -8.68 -8.61 -17.91
N GLU A 375 -7.46 -9.11 -17.80
CA GLU A 375 -6.36 -8.67 -18.65
C GLU A 375 -6.51 -9.30 -20.04
N PRO A 376 -6.03 -8.66 -21.11
CA PRO A 376 -6.00 -9.24 -22.45
C PRO A 376 -5.33 -10.63 -22.53
N HIS A 377 -4.52 -10.97 -21.52
CA HIS A 377 -3.82 -12.25 -21.39
C HIS A 377 -4.60 -13.31 -20.60
N SER A 378 -5.56 -12.91 -19.77
CA SER A 378 -6.36 -13.82 -18.93
C SER A 378 -7.27 -14.76 -19.74
N CYS A 379 -7.64 -14.37 -20.97
CA CYS A 379 -8.37 -15.21 -21.92
C CYS A 379 -7.48 -16.06 -22.85
N ARG A 380 -6.14 -16.02 -22.72
CA ARG A 380 -5.21 -16.75 -23.63
C ARG A 380 -4.98 -18.20 -23.25
N LEU A 381 -4.95 -18.52 -21.94
CA LEU A 381 -4.71 -19.89 -21.45
C LEU A 381 -5.71 -20.97 -21.96
N PRO A 382 -6.99 -20.64 -22.25
CA PRO A 382 -7.97 -21.60 -22.77
C PRO A 382 -7.90 -21.83 -24.28
N ASP A 383 -7.25 -20.97 -25.06
CA ASP A 383 -7.31 -21.07 -26.52
C ASP A 383 -6.72 -22.40 -27.01
N GLU A 384 -5.60 -22.81 -26.42
CA GLU A 384 -4.94 -24.10 -26.70
C GLU A 384 -5.75 -25.31 -26.18
N LEU A 385 -6.52 -25.14 -25.10
CA LEU A 385 -7.33 -26.19 -24.48
C LEU A 385 -8.67 -26.41 -25.20
N ALA A 386 -9.33 -25.33 -25.63
CA ALA A 386 -10.57 -25.37 -26.41
C ALA A 386 -10.35 -26.03 -27.78
N ASP A 387 -9.18 -25.82 -28.38
CA ASP A 387 -8.77 -26.45 -29.63
C ASP A 387 -8.50 -27.96 -29.46
N GLN A 388 -8.00 -28.36 -28.29
CA GLN A 388 -7.69 -29.77 -27.98
C GLN A 388 -8.91 -30.55 -27.45
N PHE A 389 -9.89 -29.89 -26.82
CA PHE A 389 -11.02 -30.55 -26.15
C PHE A 389 -12.36 -29.81 -26.39
N PRO A 390 -13.06 -30.02 -27.51
CA PRO A 390 -14.31 -29.32 -27.85
C PRO A 390 -15.44 -29.46 -26.81
N GLN A 391 -15.44 -30.55 -26.04
CA GLN A 391 -16.37 -30.81 -24.93
C GLN A 391 -16.26 -29.81 -23.77
N VAL A 392 -15.15 -29.08 -23.69
CA VAL A 392 -14.90 -28.01 -22.71
C VAL A 392 -15.79 -26.79 -22.99
N LEU A 393 -16.23 -26.61 -24.25
CA LEU A 393 -17.15 -25.56 -24.71
C LEU A 393 -18.64 -25.86 -24.44
N ASN A 394 -18.96 -26.87 -23.61
CA ASN A 394 -20.35 -27.16 -23.23
C ASN A 394 -20.76 -26.35 -21.98
N PRO A 395 -21.62 -25.32 -22.12
CA PRO A 395 -21.97 -24.42 -21.02
C PRO A 395 -22.84 -25.05 -19.92
N ASP A 396 -23.45 -26.22 -20.15
CA ASP A 396 -24.34 -26.88 -19.16
C ASP A 396 -23.65 -27.23 -17.84
N ARG A 397 -22.31 -27.21 -17.80
CA ARG A 397 -21.49 -27.53 -16.63
C ARG A 397 -20.76 -26.32 -16.05
N TRP A 398 -20.99 -25.13 -16.58
CA TRP A 398 -20.25 -23.94 -16.20
C TRP A 398 -20.92 -23.21 -15.03
N PRO A 399 -20.15 -22.61 -14.10
CA PRO A 399 -20.73 -21.80 -13.03
C PRO A 399 -21.39 -20.54 -13.62
N VAL A 400 -22.63 -20.26 -13.21
CA VAL A 400 -23.37 -19.06 -13.66
C VAL A 400 -22.86 -17.83 -12.90
N ARG A 401 -21.86 -17.17 -13.49
CA ARG A 401 -21.26 -15.95 -12.97
C ARG A 401 -20.86 -15.00 -14.11
N PRO A 402 -20.76 -13.69 -13.87
CA PRO A 402 -20.48 -12.72 -14.93
C PRO A 402 -19.17 -12.98 -15.70
N GLY A 403 -18.09 -13.43 -15.04
CA GLY A 403 -16.83 -13.79 -15.70
C GLY A 403 -16.97 -14.98 -16.66
N THR A 404 -17.69 -16.02 -16.23
CA THR A 404 -18.00 -17.18 -17.07
C THR A 404 -18.85 -16.81 -18.28
N LEU A 405 -19.83 -15.91 -18.10
CA LEU A 405 -20.69 -15.39 -19.17
C LEU A 405 -19.89 -14.60 -20.20
N TYR A 406 -18.93 -13.79 -19.74
CA TYR A 406 -18.00 -13.09 -20.62
C TYR A 406 -17.13 -14.06 -21.43
N TYR A 407 -16.60 -15.12 -20.79
CA TYR A 407 -15.87 -16.17 -21.49
C TYR A 407 -16.72 -16.93 -22.51
N ALA A 408 -18.00 -17.18 -22.20
CA ALA A 408 -18.96 -17.78 -23.14
C ALA A 408 -19.10 -16.93 -24.41
N TRP A 409 -19.16 -15.61 -24.23
CA TRP A 409 -19.24 -14.67 -25.34
C TRP A 409 -17.95 -14.58 -26.15
N HIS A 410 -16.79 -14.54 -25.49
CA HIS A 410 -15.49 -14.62 -26.16
C HIS A 410 -15.39 -15.89 -27.02
N SER A 411 -15.80 -17.04 -26.47
CA SER A 411 -15.86 -18.31 -27.19
C SER A 411 -16.86 -18.29 -28.36
N TYR A 412 -17.99 -17.60 -28.21
CA TYR A 412 -18.99 -17.44 -29.27
C TYR A 412 -18.44 -16.70 -30.50
N GLN A 413 -17.57 -15.71 -30.29
CA GLN A 413 -17.00 -14.88 -31.37
C GLN A 413 -15.93 -15.59 -32.19
N ARG A 414 -15.41 -16.74 -31.72
CA ARG A 414 -14.35 -17.48 -32.38
C ARG A 414 -14.85 -18.17 -33.67
N PRO A 415 -14.19 -17.97 -34.82
CA PRO A 415 -14.63 -18.56 -36.08
C PRO A 415 -14.48 -20.09 -36.12
N GLU A 416 -13.60 -20.67 -35.31
CA GLU A 416 -13.36 -22.11 -35.23
C GLU A 416 -14.49 -22.86 -34.50
N VAL A 417 -15.32 -22.17 -33.71
CA VAL A 417 -16.36 -22.81 -32.91
C VAL A 417 -17.56 -23.20 -33.78
N ALA A 418 -17.94 -24.48 -33.69
CA ALA A 418 -19.05 -25.05 -34.45
C ALA A 418 -20.37 -24.30 -34.22
N ALA A 419 -21.20 -24.20 -35.26
CA ALA A 419 -22.46 -23.43 -35.21
C ALA A 419 -23.42 -23.91 -34.12
N ASP A 420 -23.52 -25.22 -33.88
CA ASP A 420 -24.34 -25.79 -32.81
C ASP A 420 -23.85 -25.37 -31.42
N THR A 421 -22.53 -25.38 -31.21
CA THR A 421 -21.89 -24.93 -29.96
C THR A 421 -22.09 -23.43 -29.76
N ARG A 422 -21.94 -22.61 -30.80
CA ARG A 422 -22.23 -21.16 -30.74
C ARG A 422 -23.69 -20.89 -30.34
N ARG A 423 -24.65 -21.66 -30.88
CA ARG A 423 -26.06 -21.56 -30.47
C ARG A 423 -26.25 -21.93 -29.00
N LEU A 424 -25.59 -22.98 -28.51
CA LEU A 424 -25.66 -23.36 -27.10
C LEU A 424 -25.10 -22.27 -26.18
N LEU A 425 -23.92 -21.73 -26.51
CA LEU A 425 -23.29 -20.65 -25.75
C LEU A 425 -24.17 -19.40 -25.70
N PHE A 426 -24.74 -18.98 -26.84
CA PHE A 426 -25.60 -17.80 -26.87
C PHE A 426 -26.91 -17.99 -26.11
N ASN A 427 -27.58 -19.14 -26.27
CA ASN A 427 -28.79 -19.46 -25.49
C ASN A 427 -28.49 -19.44 -23.98
N TRP A 428 -27.32 -19.92 -23.57
CA TRP A 428 -26.90 -19.90 -22.18
C TRP A 428 -26.68 -18.47 -21.66
N ILE A 429 -26.06 -17.59 -22.46
CA ILE A 429 -25.94 -16.16 -22.15
C ILE A 429 -27.33 -15.52 -22.01
N GLU A 430 -28.25 -15.77 -22.94
CA GLU A 430 -29.62 -15.23 -22.89
C GLU A 430 -30.38 -15.61 -21.63
N GLN A 431 -30.20 -16.84 -21.14
CA GLN A 431 -30.89 -17.33 -19.95
C GLN A 431 -30.30 -16.79 -18.64
N ASN A 432 -29.00 -16.55 -18.59
CA ASN A 432 -28.28 -16.41 -17.33
C ASN A 432 -27.67 -15.02 -17.09
N LEU A 433 -27.50 -14.19 -18.12
CA LEU A 433 -26.81 -12.90 -18.00
C LEU A 433 -27.52 -11.94 -17.05
N MET A 434 -28.77 -11.56 -17.36
CA MET A 434 -29.48 -10.54 -16.59
C MET A 434 -29.78 -10.98 -15.14
N PRO A 435 -30.21 -12.24 -14.85
CA PRO A 435 -30.34 -12.70 -13.48
C PRO A 435 -29.03 -12.60 -12.68
N SER A 436 -27.92 -13.04 -13.26
CA SER A 436 -26.60 -13.00 -12.60
C SER A 436 -26.16 -11.57 -12.28
N LEU A 437 -26.39 -10.61 -13.19
CA LEU A 437 -26.08 -9.20 -12.93
C LEU A 437 -26.99 -8.56 -11.90
N CYS A 438 -28.30 -8.87 -11.90
CA CYS A 438 -29.23 -8.39 -10.88
C CYS A 438 -28.89 -8.92 -9.48
N ASP A 439 -28.46 -10.17 -9.36
CA ASP A 439 -28.05 -10.75 -8.08
C ASP A 439 -26.73 -10.16 -7.59
N THR A 440 -25.79 -9.89 -8.50
CA THR A 440 -24.54 -9.19 -8.16
C THR A 440 -24.81 -7.74 -7.72
N LEU A 441 -25.73 -7.04 -8.39
CA LEU A 441 -26.19 -5.70 -7.98
C LEU A 441 -26.85 -5.71 -6.60
N ALA A 442 -27.68 -6.72 -6.32
CA ALA A 442 -28.32 -6.87 -5.01
C ALA A 442 -27.28 -7.01 -3.89
N GLN A 443 -26.24 -7.81 -4.10
CA GLN A 443 -25.14 -7.98 -3.13
C GLN A 443 -24.36 -6.68 -2.86
N ALA A 444 -24.32 -5.76 -3.83
CA ALA A 444 -23.65 -4.47 -3.68
C ALA A 444 -24.52 -3.39 -2.99
N CYS A 445 -25.83 -3.63 -2.81
CA CYS A 445 -26.70 -2.72 -2.06
C CYS A 445 -26.47 -2.89 -0.55
N ARG A 446 -26.66 -1.80 0.23
CA ARG A 446 -26.49 -1.79 1.71
C ARG A 446 -27.19 -2.93 2.44
N ASP A 447 -28.40 -3.28 2.01
CA ASP A 447 -29.21 -4.34 2.64
C ASP A 447 -29.01 -5.73 1.99
N GLY A 448 -28.08 -5.86 1.05
CA GLY A 448 -27.86 -7.07 0.25
C GLY A 448 -29.05 -7.43 -0.65
N GLN A 449 -29.95 -6.48 -0.91
CA GLN A 449 -31.18 -6.69 -1.69
C GLN A 449 -31.38 -5.61 -2.75
N LEU A 450 -31.92 -6.01 -3.90
CA LEU A 450 -32.35 -5.13 -4.98
C LEU A 450 -33.87 -4.98 -4.93
N ASP A 451 -34.38 -3.76 -4.91
CA ASP A 451 -35.83 -3.51 -4.92
C ASP A 451 -36.50 -4.17 -6.14
N GLU A 452 -37.66 -4.77 -5.90
CA GLU A 452 -38.36 -5.55 -6.92
C GLU A 452 -38.83 -4.66 -8.09
N SER A 453 -39.19 -3.40 -7.83
CA SER A 453 -39.58 -2.48 -8.91
C SER A 453 -38.40 -2.13 -9.82
N VAL A 454 -37.20 -2.01 -9.24
CA VAL A 454 -35.94 -1.79 -9.98
C VAL A 454 -35.53 -3.06 -10.75
N ARG A 455 -35.65 -4.24 -10.13
CA ARG A 455 -35.41 -5.54 -10.78
C ARG A 455 -36.33 -5.74 -11.99
N GLN A 456 -37.62 -5.43 -11.86
CA GLN A 456 -38.59 -5.51 -12.95
C GLN A 456 -38.33 -4.49 -14.07
N TYR A 457 -37.84 -3.29 -13.71
CA TYR A 457 -37.45 -2.30 -14.71
C TYR A 457 -36.31 -2.85 -15.58
N ILE A 458 -35.27 -3.40 -14.95
CA ILE A 458 -34.11 -3.99 -15.66
C ILE A 458 -34.56 -5.13 -16.58
N LEU A 459 -35.30 -6.11 -16.05
CA LEU A 459 -35.63 -7.35 -16.76
C LEU A 459 -36.75 -7.21 -17.79
N ALA A 460 -37.78 -6.40 -17.51
CA ALA A 460 -39.01 -6.38 -18.31
C ALA A 460 -39.45 -4.97 -18.72
N GLY A 461 -38.75 -3.91 -18.31
CA GLY A 461 -39.16 -2.53 -18.57
C GLY A 461 -40.49 -2.16 -17.89
N SER A 462 -40.85 -2.86 -16.81
CA SER A 462 -42.07 -2.65 -16.03
C SER A 462 -41.75 -2.37 -14.57
N GLY A 463 -42.69 -1.94 -13.75
CA GLY A 463 -42.41 -1.53 -12.35
C GLY A 463 -42.11 -0.04 -12.25
N SER A 464 -40.85 0.35 -12.01
CA SER A 464 -40.41 1.75 -11.91
C SER A 464 -40.07 2.37 -13.27
N ASP A 465 -40.05 3.70 -13.35
CA ASP A 465 -39.41 4.40 -14.49
C ASP A 465 -37.89 4.48 -14.34
N HIS A 466 -37.20 4.91 -15.40
CA HIS A 466 -35.74 4.98 -15.43
C HIS A 466 -35.15 5.90 -14.36
N ALA A 467 -35.75 7.08 -14.17
CA ALA A 467 -35.28 8.07 -13.21
C ALA A 467 -35.42 7.55 -11.77
N SER A 468 -36.55 6.93 -11.47
CA SER A 468 -36.81 6.32 -10.16
C SER A 468 -35.86 5.16 -9.87
N ALA A 469 -35.60 4.31 -10.88
CA ALA A 469 -34.63 3.21 -10.75
C ALA A 469 -33.21 3.72 -10.49
N ARG A 470 -32.79 4.76 -11.24
CA ARG A 470 -31.49 5.41 -11.07
C ARG A 470 -31.36 6.01 -9.66
N ASP A 471 -32.34 6.79 -9.22
CA ASP A 471 -32.30 7.48 -7.93
C ASP A 471 -32.28 6.49 -6.76
N TRP A 472 -33.05 5.40 -6.87
CA TRP A 472 -33.02 4.33 -5.90
C TRP A 472 -31.64 3.68 -5.83
N LEU A 473 -31.06 3.28 -6.97
CA LEU A 473 -29.73 2.68 -7.02
C LEU A 473 -28.66 3.62 -6.47
N ALA A 474 -28.69 4.91 -6.81
CA ALA A 474 -27.75 5.90 -6.31
C ALA A 474 -27.76 6.00 -4.78
N GLN A 475 -28.94 5.90 -4.16
CA GLN A 475 -29.09 5.93 -2.69
C GLN A 475 -28.64 4.64 -2.00
N HIS A 476 -28.77 3.48 -2.65
CA HIS A 476 -28.58 2.18 -1.99
C HIS A 476 -27.26 1.49 -2.33
N LEU A 477 -26.63 1.82 -3.45
CA LEU A 477 -25.27 1.36 -3.79
C LEU A 477 -24.21 2.18 -3.03
N SER A 478 -24.45 3.47 -2.80
CA SER A 478 -23.47 4.37 -2.19
C SER A 478 -23.47 4.25 -0.66
N ASN A 479 -22.47 3.61 -0.03
CA ASN A 479 -22.10 4.03 1.33
C ASN A 479 -21.50 5.42 1.17
N ASP A 480 -22.26 6.47 1.44
CA ASP A 480 -21.70 7.80 1.51
C ASP A 480 -21.09 7.97 2.90
N ALA A 481 -19.76 8.01 2.97
CA ALA A 481 -19.06 8.60 4.10
C ALA A 481 -19.28 10.15 4.14
N GLY A 482 -20.51 10.62 3.86
CA GLY A 482 -20.88 12.04 3.85
C GLY A 482 -20.81 12.77 2.50
N THR A 483 -21.05 12.13 1.35
CA THR A 483 -21.08 12.81 0.04
C THR A 483 -22.28 12.41 -0.83
N LEU A 484 -23.48 12.81 -0.43
CA LEU A 484 -24.44 13.33 -1.40
C LEU A 484 -23.92 14.71 -1.86
N GLY A 485 -23.44 14.81 -3.10
CA GLY A 485 -22.93 16.08 -3.65
C GLY A 485 -22.20 15.92 -4.99
N ASP A 486 -21.83 17.05 -5.60
CA ASP A 486 -21.31 17.16 -6.97
C ASP A 486 -19.86 16.65 -7.16
N ARG A 487 -19.21 16.16 -6.09
CA ARG A 487 -17.81 15.70 -6.10
C ARG A 487 -17.73 14.17 -6.04
N ILE A 488 -17.39 13.58 -7.18
CA ILE A 488 -17.30 12.13 -7.37
C ILE A 488 -15.82 11.69 -7.31
N SER A 489 -15.51 10.71 -6.46
CA SER A 489 -14.20 10.03 -6.44
C SER A 489 -14.36 8.60 -6.94
N ASN A 490 -13.30 8.06 -7.53
CA ASN A 490 -13.23 6.65 -7.89
C ASN A 490 -13.37 5.73 -6.65
N ASN A 491 -12.92 6.13 -5.46
CA ASN A 491 -12.98 5.32 -4.24
C ASN A 491 -14.32 5.36 -3.52
N GLN A 492 -15.36 5.96 -4.13
CA GLN A 492 -16.69 5.90 -3.54
C GLN A 492 -17.13 4.43 -3.32
N PRO A 493 -17.64 4.08 -2.13
CA PRO A 493 -18.09 2.72 -1.85
C PRO A 493 -19.17 2.21 -2.82
N GLY A 494 -19.98 3.08 -3.42
CA GLY A 494 -20.93 2.69 -4.49
C GLY A 494 -20.27 2.24 -5.79
N TYR A 495 -18.99 2.55 -5.95
CA TYR A 495 -18.15 2.04 -7.03
C TYR A 495 -17.40 0.76 -6.64
N SER A 496 -17.59 0.22 -5.43
CA SER A 496 -17.15 -1.14 -5.01
C SER A 496 -17.62 -2.22 -5.97
N LEU A 497 -18.82 -2.04 -6.55
CA LEU A 497 -19.36 -2.86 -7.64
C LEU A 497 -18.39 -2.99 -8.83
N PHE A 498 -17.51 -1.99 -9.04
CA PHE A 498 -16.49 -1.95 -10.10
C PHE A 498 -15.06 -2.17 -9.57
N PHE A 499 -14.88 -2.30 -8.25
CA PHE A 499 -13.60 -2.64 -7.63
C PHE A 499 -13.36 -4.15 -7.69
N GLN A 500 -12.10 -4.49 -7.94
CA GLN A 500 -11.65 -5.84 -8.26
C GLN A 500 -11.88 -6.77 -7.08
N ARG A 501 -12.84 -7.70 -7.23
CA ARG A 501 -13.06 -8.92 -6.40
C ARG A 501 -14.37 -9.63 -6.75
N ASN A 502 -15.25 -8.98 -7.54
CA ASN A 502 -16.53 -9.54 -7.95
C ASN A 502 -16.66 -9.39 -9.48
N GLY A 503 -16.92 -10.47 -10.23
CA GLY A 503 -16.92 -10.49 -11.70
C GLY A 503 -17.83 -9.50 -12.46
N PHE A 504 -18.52 -8.58 -11.79
CA PHE A 504 -19.43 -7.60 -12.39
C PHE A 504 -18.79 -6.78 -13.54
N GLN A 505 -17.48 -6.52 -13.49
CA GLN A 505 -16.74 -5.90 -14.60
C GLN A 505 -16.91 -6.68 -15.92
N ALA A 506 -16.75 -8.01 -15.87
CA ALA A 506 -16.92 -8.88 -17.02
C ALA A 506 -18.34 -8.80 -17.57
N GLY A 507 -19.31 -8.75 -16.67
CA GLY A 507 -20.71 -8.49 -16.95
C GLY A 507 -20.95 -7.17 -17.69
N ALA A 508 -20.44 -6.07 -17.14
CA ALA A 508 -20.54 -4.74 -17.73
C ALA A 508 -19.92 -4.66 -19.13
N MET A 509 -18.76 -5.30 -19.34
CA MET A 509 -18.14 -5.40 -20.67
C MET A 509 -18.98 -6.22 -21.64
N LEU A 510 -19.59 -7.31 -21.17
CA LEU A 510 -20.50 -8.11 -21.99
C LEU A 510 -21.74 -7.31 -22.43
N LEU A 511 -22.29 -6.45 -21.56
CA LEU A 511 -23.39 -5.53 -21.93
C LEU A 511 -23.00 -4.62 -23.10
N PHE A 512 -21.78 -4.08 -23.11
CA PHE A 512 -21.26 -3.27 -24.22
C PHE A 512 -21.09 -4.10 -25.49
N GLN A 513 -20.41 -5.25 -25.41
CA GLN A 513 -20.10 -6.08 -26.57
C GLN A 513 -21.36 -6.65 -27.26
N LEU A 514 -22.41 -6.99 -26.51
CA LEU A 514 -23.68 -7.43 -27.08
C LEU A 514 -24.37 -6.32 -27.89
N GLN A 515 -24.35 -5.08 -27.39
CA GLN A 515 -24.91 -3.94 -28.13
C GLN A 515 -24.12 -3.67 -29.42
N VAL A 516 -22.79 -3.71 -29.36
CA VAL A 516 -21.93 -3.56 -30.55
C VAL A 516 -22.18 -4.68 -31.56
N ALA A 517 -22.30 -5.92 -31.10
CA ALA A 517 -22.60 -7.06 -31.98
C ALA A 517 -23.98 -6.94 -32.65
N GLN A 518 -24.97 -6.40 -31.94
CA GLN A 518 -26.28 -6.09 -32.53
C GLN A 518 -26.15 -5.03 -33.63
N GLN A 519 -25.44 -3.93 -33.36
CA GLN A 519 -25.22 -2.86 -34.35
C GLN A 519 -24.49 -3.36 -35.61
N GLN A 520 -23.58 -4.33 -35.43
CA GLN A 520 -22.85 -4.98 -36.51
C GLN A 520 -23.63 -6.12 -37.19
N ASN A 521 -24.91 -6.34 -36.82
CA ASN A 521 -25.77 -7.42 -37.33
C ASN A 521 -25.20 -8.84 -37.12
N GLN A 522 -24.38 -9.04 -36.07
CA GLN A 522 -23.84 -10.34 -35.70
C GLN A 522 -24.85 -11.17 -34.89
N ILE A 523 -25.72 -10.50 -34.14
CA ILE A 523 -26.82 -11.10 -33.37
C ILE A 523 -28.14 -10.40 -33.71
N SER A 524 -29.25 -11.12 -33.53
CA SER A 524 -30.60 -10.57 -33.78
C SER A 524 -31.11 -9.79 -32.57
N ALA A 525 -32.04 -8.85 -32.79
CA ALA A 525 -32.74 -8.18 -31.69
C ALA A 525 -33.57 -9.19 -30.88
N THR A 526 -33.28 -9.33 -29.59
CA THR A 526 -33.97 -10.24 -28.64
C THR A 526 -34.37 -9.47 -27.37
N GLU A 527 -35.24 -10.04 -26.55
CA GLU A 527 -35.65 -9.45 -25.25
C GLU A 527 -34.46 -9.22 -24.30
N LEU A 528 -33.39 -10.02 -24.46
CA LEU A 528 -32.12 -9.81 -23.76
C LEU A 528 -31.55 -8.42 -24.07
N LEU A 529 -31.53 -8.00 -25.34
CA LEU A 529 -30.88 -6.73 -25.74
C LEU A 529 -31.59 -5.50 -25.18
N GLU A 530 -32.91 -5.53 -25.05
CA GLU A 530 -33.64 -4.44 -24.39
C GLU A 530 -33.27 -4.34 -22.90
N SER A 531 -33.10 -5.48 -22.22
CA SER A 531 -32.68 -5.54 -20.82
C SER A 531 -31.23 -5.09 -20.63
N VAL A 532 -30.36 -5.48 -21.56
CA VAL A 532 -28.96 -5.05 -21.64
C VAL A 532 -28.87 -3.52 -21.78
N GLN A 533 -29.64 -2.93 -22.69
CA GLN A 533 -29.67 -1.48 -22.90
C GLN A 533 -30.16 -0.72 -21.65
N ARG A 534 -31.20 -1.23 -20.97
CA ARG A 534 -31.72 -0.62 -19.74
C ARG A 534 -30.69 -0.61 -18.62
N LEU A 535 -30.04 -1.75 -18.37
CA LEU A 535 -29.01 -1.84 -17.33
C LEU A 535 -27.78 -1.02 -17.69
N TRP A 536 -27.29 -1.10 -18.93
CA TRP A 536 -26.17 -0.30 -19.41
C TRP A 536 -26.41 1.20 -19.19
N ARG A 537 -27.61 1.69 -19.54
CA ARG A 537 -28.00 3.08 -19.33
C ARG A 537 -28.01 3.48 -17.85
N LEU A 538 -28.54 2.63 -16.96
CA LEU A 538 -28.48 2.89 -15.52
C LEU A 538 -27.02 2.99 -15.03
N LEU A 539 -26.14 2.10 -15.47
CA LEU A 539 -24.73 2.13 -15.09
C LEU A 539 -24.01 3.37 -15.63
N LEU A 540 -24.34 3.82 -16.85
CA LEU A 540 -23.83 5.08 -17.39
C LEU A 540 -24.32 6.31 -16.63
N ASP A 541 -25.58 6.32 -16.18
CA ASP A 541 -26.09 7.43 -15.36
C ASP A 541 -25.44 7.49 -13.97
N LEU A 542 -25.07 6.34 -13.41
CA LEU A 542 -24.44 6.22 -12.09
C LEU A 542 -22.92 6.43 -12.11
N ALA A 543 -22.22 5.91 -13.11
CA ALA A 543 -20.75 5.84 -13.12
C ALA A 543 -20.14 5.88 -14.55
N PRO A 544 -20.42 6.92 -15.35
CA PRO A 544 -20.08 6.94 -16.79
C PRO A 544 -18.58 6.77 -17.04
N GLN A 545 -17.75 7.50 -16.28
CA GLN A 545 -16.29 7.49 -16.41
C GLN A 545 -15.68 6.13 -16.01
N ARG A 546 -16.29 5.42 -15.05
CA ARG A 546 -15.87 4.06 -14.67
C ARG A 546 -16.19 3.06 -15.76
N MET A 547 -17.39 3.14 -16.32
CA MET A 547 -17.81 2.29 -17.44
C MET A 547 -16.86 2.46 -18.65
N LEU A 548 -16.53 3.72 -18.99
CA LEU A 548 -15.55 4.03 -20.03
C LEU A 548 -14.17 3.43 -19.75
N ARG A 549 -13.65 3.63 -18.52
CA ARG A 549 -12.36 3.07 -18.10
C ARG A 549 -12.32 1.56 -18.27
N LYS A 550 -13.35 0.85 -17.81
CA LYS A 550 -13.38 -0.62 -17.87
C LYS A 550 -13.48 -1.14 -19.30
N THR A 551 -14.24 -0.47 -20.16
CA THR A 551 -14.36 -0.85 -21.58
C THR A 551 -13.07 -0.60 -22.37
N LEU A 552 -12.40 0.54 -22.17
CA LEU A 552 -11.23 0.92 -22.96
C LEU A 552 -9.93 0.29 -22.46
N ARG A 553 -9.80 -0.02 -21.17
CA ARG A 553 -8.57 -0.59 -20.57
C ARG A 553 -8.11 -1.88 -21.25
N ILE A 554 -9.03 -2.72 -21.73
CA ILE A 554 -8.68 -3.99 -22.40
C ILE A 554 -7.95 -3.80 -23.74
N HIS A 555 -8.06 -2.62 -24.33
CA HIS A 555 -7.40 -2.25 -25.58
C HIS A 555 -6.14 -1.42 -25.35
N SER A 556 -5.82 -1.13 -24.09
CA SER A 556 -4.72 -0.24 -23.73
C SER A 556 -3.36 -0.93 -23.77
N GLN A 557 -2.34 -0.20 -24.22
CA GLN A 557 -0.93 -0.59 -24.14
C GLN A 557 -0.26 -0.14 -22.82
N TYR A 558 -1.02 0.49 -21.92
CA TYR A 558 -0.52 1.10 -20.69
C TYR A 558 -1.10 0.37 -19.47
N PRO A 559 -0.34 -0.48 -18.74
CA PRO A 559 -0.84 -1.38 -17.69
C PRO A 559 -1.75 -0.75 -16.62
N LEU A 560 -1.45 0.50 -16.25
CA LEU A 560 -2.16 1.26 -15.20
C LEU A 560 -3.12 2.32 -15.76
N LEU A 561 -3.13 2.52 -17.08
CA LEU A 561 -3.87 3.57 -17.76
C LEU A 561 -4.76 2.97 -18.86
N HIS A 562 -5.29 3.82 -19.75
CA HIS A 562 -6.30 3.43 -20.74
C HIS A 562 -6.05 4.08 -22.10
N GLY A 563 -4.80 4.47 -22.38
CA GLY A 563 -4.40 4.98 -23.69
C GLY A 563 -4.34 3.88 -24.74
N ILE A 564 -4.77 4.16 -25.97
CA ILE A 564 -4.75 3.22 -27.10
C ILE A 564 -3.92 3.81 -28.23
N ASP A 565 -2.69 3.34 -28.45
CA ASP A 565 -1.77 3.91 -29.46
C ASP A 565 -2.35 3.90 -30.89
N ASP A 566 -3.19 2.91 -31.23
CA ASP A 566 -3.87 2.82 -32.51
C ASP A 566 -5.06 3.80 -32.58
N GLU A 567 -4.85 4.93 -33.28
CA GLU A 567 -5.85 5.98 -33.49
C GLU A 567 -7.13 5.48 -34.17
N VAL A 568 -7.04 4.50 -35.08
CA VAL A 568 -8.20 3.99 -35.81
C VAL A 568 -9.05 3.15 -34.87
N LEU A 569 -8.41 2.29 -34.07
CA LEU A 569 -9.08 1.48 -33.06
C LEU A 569 -9.72 2.36 -31.98
N GLU A 570 -8.99 3.35 -31.46
CA GLU A 570 -9.51 4.30 -30.48
C GLU A 570 -10.74 5.04 -31.01
N HIS A 571 -10.66 5.59 -32.22
CA HIS A 571 -11.79 6.29 -32.85
C HIS A 571 -13.00 5.37 -33.05
N GLN A 572 -12.77 4.12 -33.50
CA GLN A 572 -13.83 3.13 -33.68
C GLN A 572 -14.53 2.80 -32.34
N LEU A 573 -13.77 2.63 -31.26
CA LEU A 573 -14.32 2.34 -29.93
C LEU A 573 -15.13 3.51 -29.39
N TYR A 574 -14.67 4.76 -29.59
CA TYR A 574 -15.40 5.95 -29.18
C TYR A 574 -16.73 6.10 -29.92
N GLN A 575 -16.76 5.86 -31.24
CA GLN A 575 -18.01 5.83 -32.01
C GLN A 575 -18.97 4.74 -31.52
N GLN A 576 -18.46 3.56 -31.15
CA GLN A 576 -19.27 2.48 -30.60
C GLN A 576 -19.86 2.85 -29.24
N LEU A 577 -19.07 3.50 -28.38
CA LEU A 577 -19.52 3.98 -27.07
C LEU A 577 -20.62 5.05 -27.21
N GLU A 578 -20.44 6.01 -28.12
CA GLU A 578 -21.45 7.02 -28.45
C GLU A 578 -22.75 6.35 -28.96
N ALA A 579 -22.63 5.38 -29.87
CA ALA A 579 -23.77 4.61 -30.38
C ALA A 579 -24.47 3.76 -29.29
N CYS A 580 -23.76 3.39 -28.23
CA CYS A 580 -24.30 2.72 -27.04
C CYS A 580 -24.85 3.72 -25.98
N GLY A 581 -24.97 5.01 -26.31
CA GLY A 581 -25.63 6.01 -25.48
C GLY A 581 -24.72 6.72 -24.48
N VAL A 582 -23.39 6.65 -24.63
CA VAL A 582 -22.49 7.51 -23.84
C VAL A 582 -22.58 8.94 -24.38
N ASP A 583 -22.73 9.91 -23.47
CA ASP A 583 -22.77 11.34 -23.79
C ASP A 583 -21.42 11.85 -24.34
N GLU A 584 -21.49 12.73 -25.35
CA GLU A 584 -20.32 13.30 -26.04
C GLU A 584 -19.38 14.03 -25.06
N ALA A 585 -19.92 14.77 -24.09
CA ALA A 585 -19.10 15.48 -23.11
C ALA A 585 -18.40 14.51 -22.15
N GLN A 586 -19.05 13.39 -21.80
CA GLN A 586 -18.41 12.33 -20.99
C GLN A 586 -17.25 11.69 -21.74
N LEU A 587 -17.39 11.42 -23.04
CA LEU A 587 -16.30 10.92 -23.88
C LEU A 587 -15.16 11.94 -24.02
N ALA A 588 -15.49 13.21 -24.23
CA ALA A 588 -14.50 14.28 -24.35
C ALA A 588 -13.69 14.46 -23.06
N VAL A 589 -14.35 14.48 -21.90
CA VAL A 589 -13.67 14.53 -20.59
C VAL A 589 -12.80 13.29 -20.38
N PHE A 590 -13.33 12.11 -20.72
CA PHE A 590 -12.56 10.88 -20.58
C PHE A 590 -11.29 10.95 -21.42
N GLU A 591 -11.38 11.27 -22.72
CA GLU A 591 -10.23 11.43 -23.64
C GLU A 591 -9.18 12.42 -23.11
N VAL A 592 -9.61 13.62 -22.71
CA VAL A 592 -8.69 14.67 -22.26
C VAL A 592 -7.92 14.22 -21.01
N ILE A 593 -8.60 13.60 -20.05
CA ILE A 593 -7.97 13.10 -18.83
C ILE A 593 -7.14 11.84 -19.10
N SER A 594 -7.55 10.98 -20.04
CA SER A 594 -6.72 9.87 -20.53
C SER A 594 -5.40 10.38 -21.06
N ASP A 595 -5.45 11.37 -21.94
CA ASP A 595 -4.28 11.96 -22.58
C ASP A 595 -3.36 12.62 -21.56
N GLN A 596 -3.94 13.39 -20.63
CA GLN A 596 -3.22 13.99 -19.52
C GLN A 596 -2.46 12.92 -18.73
N ARG A 597 -3.13 11.84 -18.30
CA ARG A 597 -2.48 10.81 -17.48
C ARG A 597 -1.46 9.99 -18.25
N VAL A 598 -1.79 9.60 -19.48
CA VAL A 598 -0.90 8.83 -20.35
C VAL A 598 0.31 9.65 -20.73
N SER A 599 0.18 10.96 -20.94
CA SER A 599 1.33 11.82 -21.20
C SER A 599 2.40 11.77 -20.10
N HIS A 600 2.02 11.48 -18.84
CA HIS A 600 2.94 11.31 -17.72
C HIS A 600 3.49 9.87 -17.56
N TYR A 601 3.19 8.95 -18.49
CA TYR A 601 3.65 7.56 -18.45
C TYR A 601 4.99 7.34 -19.19
N ARG A 602 5.75 6.31 -18.79
CA ARG A 602 7.15 6.06 -19.19
C ARG A 602 7.33 4.94 -20.26
N PRO A 603 7.71 5.21 -21.52
CA PRO A 603 7.49 6.44 -22.26
C PRO A 603 6.13 6.35 -22.97
N ALA A 604 5.38 7.44 -22.98
CA ALA A 604 4.12 7.49 -23.70
C ALA A 604 4.29 7.92 -25.16
N HIS A 605 3.38 7.46 -26.02
CA HIS A 605 3.34 7.90 -27.41
C HIS A 605 3.12 9.42 -27.48
N PRO A 606 3.90 10.18 -28.29
CA PRO A 606 3.80 11.65 -28.31
C PRO A 606 2.42 12.22 -28.63
N ARG A 607 1.58 11.45 -29.35
CA ARG A 607 0.20 11.84 -29.69
C ARG A 607 -0.62 12.26 -28.47
N PHE A 608 -0.42 11.64 -27.30
CA PHE A 608 -1.22 11.90 -26.11
C PHE A 608 -0.98 13.31 -25.59
N TRP A 609 0.27 13.70 -25.37
CA TRP A 609 0.57 15.07 -24.92
C TRP A 609 0.23 16.11 -26.00
N GLN A 610 0.42 15.79 -27.28
CA GLN A 610 0.07 16.67 -28.40
C GLN A 610 -1.44 16.94 -28.46
N ARG A 611 -2.26 15.87 -28.36
CA ARG A 611 -3.72 15.97 -28.33
C ARG A 611 -4.19 16.70 -27.07
N TYR A 612 -3.60 16.41 -25.91
CA TYR A 612 -3.89 17.10 -24.66
C TYR A 612 -3.65 18.60 -24.77
N ILE A 613 -2.49 19.02 -25.26
CA ILE A 613 -2.16 20.43 -25.51
C ILE A 613 -3.18 21.08 -26.44
N ALA A 614 -3.48 20.44 -27.58
CA ALA A 614 -4.43 20.98 -28.54
C ALA A 614 -5.83 21.18 -27.92
N LYS A 615 -6.22 20.33 -26.96
CA LYS A 615 -7.45 20.49 -26.20
C LYS A 615 -7.36 21.69 -25.25
N LEU A 616 -6.26 21.86 -24.52
CA LEU A 616 -6.05 23.04 -23.67
C LEU A 616 -6.13 24.35 -24.48
N ASP A 617 -5.52 24.39 -25.66
CA ASP A 617 -5.61 25.53 -26.59
C ASP A 617 -7.04 25.78 -27.03
N HIS A 618 -7.74 24.73 -27.46
CA HIS A 618 -9.15 24.84 -27.83
C HIS A 618 -10.02 25.41 -26.70
N PHE A 619 -9.80 24.96 -25.47
CA PHE A 619 -10.55 25.43 -24.30
C PHE A 619 -10.28 26.89 -23.96
N ALA A 620 -9.04 27.36 -24.12
CA ALA A 620 -8.69 28.77 -23.88
C ALA A 620 -9.26 29.72 -24.96
N GLU A 621 -9.50 29.24 -26.17
CA GLU A 621 -10.06 30.03 -27.28
C GLU A 621 -11.60 30.17 -27.24
N VAL A 622 -12.31 29.46 -26.35
CA VAL A 622 -13.77 29.50 -26.31
C VAL A 622 -14.29 30.86 -25.80
N GLU A 623 -14.84 31.66 -26.71
CA GLU A 623 -15.52 32.91 -26.35
C GLU A 623 -16.87 32.67 -25.63
N LEU A 624 -16.90 32.81 -24.30
CA LEU A 624 -18.12 32.62 -23.50
C LEU A 624 -19.19 33.72 -23.72
N ASN A 625 -18.78 34.90 -24.16
CA ASN A 625 -19.64 36.08 -24.35
C ASN A 625 -20.00 36.34 -25.83
N GLY A 626 -19.57 35.46 -26.75
CA GLY A 626 -19.81 35.63 -28.18
C GLY A 626 -21.29 35.50 -28.57
N GLY A 627 -21.83 36.47 -29.30
CA GLY A 627 -23.25 36.51 -29.71
C GLY A 627 -23.59 35.70 -30.98
N GLY A 628 -22.60 35.10 -31.63
CA GLY A 628 -22.79 34.33 -32.87
C GLY A 628 -23.25 32.89 -32.64
N MET A 629 -23.89 32.27 -33.64
CA MET A 629 -24.35 30.86 -33.55
C MET A 629 -23.22 29.86 -33.28
N LEU A 630 -22.04 30.07 -33.87
CA LEU A 630 -20.85 29.22 -33.65
C LEU A 630 -20.33 29.38 -32.20
N ALA A 631 -20.24 30.61 -31.70
CA ALA A 631 -19.86 30.88 -30.31
C ALA A 631 -20.86 30.29 -29.31
N ALA A 632 -22.17 30.39 -29.59
CA ALA A 632 -23.20 29.77 -28.76
C ALA A 632 -23.10 28.23 -28.71
N HIS A 633 -22.70 27.60 -29.83
CA HIS A 633 -22.48 26.16 -29.89
C HIS A 633 -21.23 25.74 -29.11
N ALA A 634 -20.09 26.41 -29.32
CA ALA A 634 -18.85 26.17 -28.59
C ALA A 634 -19.04 26.37 -27.08
N ARG A 635 -19.75 27.44 -26.67
CA ARG A 635 -20.12 27.67 -25.26
C ARG A 635 -20.94 26.51 -24.69
N LYS A 636 -21.89 25.97 -25.45
CA LYS A 636 -22.71 24.84 -25.00
C LYS A 636 -21.85 23.59 -24.77
N GLN A 637 -20.92 23.30 -25.69
CA GLN A 637 -19.99 22.17 -25.56
C GLN A 637 -19.04 22.37 -24.37
N TYR A 638 -18.53 23.58 -24.18
CA TYR A 638 -17.70 23.95 -23.03
C TYR A 638 -18.40 23.71 -21.69
N LEU A 639 -19.62 24.21 -21.54
CA LEU A 639 -20.40 24.03 -20.30
C LEU A 639 -20.74 22.56 -20.04
N ALA A 640 -21.05 21.79 -21.09
CA ALA A 640 -21.29 20.35 -20.96
C ALA A 640 -20.00 19.59 -20.55
N PHE A 641 -18.84 19.98 -21.10
CA PHE A 641 -17.56 19.43 -20.70
C PHE A 641 -17.25 19.72 -19.22
N LEU A 642 -17.49 20.95 -18.75
CA LEU A 642 -17.28 21.30 -17.34
C LEU A 642 -18.20 20.51 -16.38
N ASP A 643 -19.48 20.31 -16.74
CA ASP A 643 -20.40 19.45 -15.98
C ASP A 643 -19.90 17.99 -15.93
N ALA A 644 -19.41 17.48 -17.06
CA ALA A 644 -18.83 16.14 -17.11
C ALA A 644 -17.52 16.04 -16.32
N LEU A 645 -16.70 17.09 -16.29
CA LEU A 645 -15.43 17.14 -15.57
C LEU A 645 -15.63 17.09 -14.06
N GLN A 646 -16.73 17.66 -13.53
CA GLN A 646 -17.08 17.55 -12.10
C GLN A 646 -17.28 16.09 -11.64
N ARG A 647 -17.54 15.17 -12.58
CA ARG A 647 -17.68 13.73 -12.28
C ARG A 647 -16.35 12.96 -12.26
N ARG A 648 -15.22 13.65 -12.43
CA ARG A 648 -13.86 13.08 -12.34
C ARG A 648 -13.30 13.22 -10.92
N GLU A 649 -12.25 12.42 -10.66
CA GLU A 649 -11.43 12.54 -9.45
C GLU A 649 -10.85 13.95 -9.31
N ASP A 650 -10.72 14.42 -8.06
CA ASP A 650 -10.14 15.72 -7.72
C ASP A 650 -8.76 15.94 -8.36
N CYS A 651 -7.88 14.94 -8.31
CA CYS A 651 -6.52 15.06 -8.86
C CYS A 651 -6.53 15.38 -10.36
N ASP A 652 -7.35 14.66 -11.13
CA ASP A 652 -7.46 14.82 -12.58
C ASP A 652 -8.03 16.21 -12.94
N ARG A 653 -9.13 16.64 -12.28
CA ARG A 653 -9.76 17.94 -12.58
C ARG A 653 -8.88 19.12 -12.16
N ILE A 654 -8.23 19.04 -11.00
CA ILE A 654 -7.37 20.10 -10.48
C ILE A 654 -6.14 20.23 -11.38
N GLN A 655 -5.50 19.11 -11.74
CA GLN A 655 -4.36 19.13 -12.64
C GLN A 655 -4.73 19.70 -14.01
N PHE A 656 -5.92 19.38 -14.54
CA PHE A 656 -6.40 19.98 -15.80
C PHE A 656 -6.50 21.50 -15.71
N CYS A 657 -7.07 22.03 -14.61
CA CYS A 657 -7.19 23.47 -14.41
C CYS A 657 -5.81 24.14 -14.24
N ILE A 658 -4.88 23.51 -13.52
CA ILE A 658 -3.50 23.99 -13.36
C ILE A 658 -2.77 24.04 -14.72
N ASP A 659 -2.89 22.99 -15.53
CA ASP A 659 -2.25 22.93 -16.85
C ASP A 659 -2.87 23.96 -17.81
N LEU A 660 -4.20 24.13 -17.79
CA LEU A 660 -4.90 25.13 -18.60
C LEU A 660 -4.47 26.55 -18.23
N GLN A 661 -4.42 26.86 -16.93
CA GLN A 661 -4.00 28.16 -16.44
C GLN A 661 -2.52 28.43 -16.74
N SER A 662 -1.62 27.49 -16.46
CA SER A 662 -0.18 27.69 -16.66
C SER A 662 0.20 27.88 -18.12
N ARG A 663 -0.48 27.19 -19.05
CA ARG A 663 -0.26 27.35 -20.50
C ARG A 663 -0.71 28.71 -21.02
N HIS A 664 -1.79 29.27 -20.47
CA HIS A 664 -2.46 30.47 -20.99
C HIS A 664 -2.38 31.69 -20.05
N ALA A 665 -1.62 31.62 -18.95
CA ALA A 665 -1.43 32.70 -17.99
C ALA A 665 -0.79 33.97 -18.60
N ALA A 666 -0.20 33.87 -19.79
CA ALA A 666 0.52 34.95 -20.48
C ALA A 666 -0.18 35.48 -21.75
N THR A 667 -1.33 34.92 -22.17
CA THR A 667 -1.93 35.25 -23.47
C THR A 667 -2.94 36.41 -23.38
N ASP A 668 -2.46 37.60 -23.74
CA ASP A 668 -3.18 38.83 -24.12
C ASP A 668 -4.12 39.46 -23.06
N PRO A 669 -3.86 40.69 -22.54
CA PRO A 669 -4.68 41.39 -21.54
C PRO A 669 -6.16 41.65 -21.92
N GLY A 670 -6.59 41.26 -23.11
CA GLY A 670 -7.96 41.37 -23.61
C GLY A 670 -8.73 40.04 -23.64
N ASN A 671 -8.11 38.90 -23.32
CA ASN A 671 -8.72 37.58 -23.34
C ASN A 671 -8.51 36.89 -21.97
N GLU A 672 -9.33 37.25 -20.97
CA GLU A 672 -9.28 36.60 -19.66
C GLU A 672 -9.64 35.13 -19.80
N LEU A 673 -8.68 34.24 -19.49
CA LEU A 673 -8.94 32.80 -19.40
C LEU A 673 -10.02 32.57 -18.33
N HIS A 674 -11.17 32.05 -18.76
CA HIS A 674 -12.28 31.75 -17.86
C HIS A 674 -12.14 30.34 -17.26
N LEU A 675 -11.55 30.27 -16.06
CA LEU A 675 -11.57 29.04 -15.26
C LEU A 675 -12.98 28.74 -14.72
N PRO A 676 -13.29 27.49 -14.34
CA PRO A 676 -14.62 27.12 -13.85
C PRO A 676 -15.00 27.84 -12.56
N ASP A 677 -16.23 28.38 -12.50
CA ASP A 677 -16.73 29.15 -11.35
C ASP A 677 -16.79 28.35 -10.03
N TRP A 678 -16.84 27.02 -10.11
CA TRP A 678 -16.91 26.13 -8.95
C TRP A 678 -15.57 25.88 -8.25
N LEU A 679 -14.44 26.35 -8.80
CA LEU A 679 -13.12 26.14 -8.19
C LEU A 679 -12.98 26.76 -6.80
N ASP A 680 -13.59 27.92 -6.58
CA ASP A 680 -13.54 28.62 -5.29
C ASP A 680 -14.31 27.81 -4.23
N SER A 681 -15.53 27.37 -4.54
CA SER A 681 -16.30 26.48 -3.65
C SER A 681 -15.61 25.15 -3.40
N ASP A 682 -14.91 24.61 -4.40
CA ASP A 682 -14.15 23.37 -4.28
C ASP A 682 -12.98 23.51 -3.30
N PHE A 683 -12.27 24.64 -3.36
CA PHE A 683 -11.23 24.98 -2.38
C PHE A 683 -11.81 25.15 -0.97
N GLU A 684 -12.91 25.89 -0.81
CA GLU A 684 -13.55 26.09 0.49
C GLU A 684 -13.98 24.75 1.12
N GLN A 685 -14.52 23.85 0.31
CA GLN A 685 -14.90 22.51 0.76
C GLN A 685 -13.67 21.67 1.12
N ALA A 686 -12.63 21.66 0.29
CA ALA A 686 -11.38 20.94 0.56
C ALA A 686 -10.75 21.40 1.88
N LEU A 687 -10.67 22.72 2.11
CA LEU A 687 -10.21 23.30 3.36
C LEU A 687 -11.10 22.92 4.54
N THR A 688 -12.42 22.95 4.36
CA THR A 688 -13.38 22.62 5.42
C THR A 688 -13.24 21.17 5.87
N HIS A 689 -13.18 20.22 4.94
CA HIS A 689 -13.00 18.81 5.27
C HIS A 689 -11.64 18.54 5.93
N TYR A 690 -10.58 19.15 5.41
CA TYR A 690 -9.26 19.08 6.02
C TYR A 690 -9.27 19.56 7.48
N LEU A 691 -9.97 20.66 7.78
CA LEU A 691 -10.07 21.17 9.15
C LEU A 691 -10.98 20.32 10.05
N ILE A 692 -12.02 19.67 9.51
CA ILE A 692 -12.86 18.71 10.23
C ILE A 692 -12.03 17.50 10.66
N ASP A 693 -11.26 16.91 9.75
CA ASP A 693 -10.48 15.70 10.03
C ASP A 693 -9.42 15.91 11.11
N HIS A 694 -8.90 17.13 11.22
CA HIS A 694 -7.87 17.51 12.19
C HIS A 694 -8.42 18.27 13.41
N SER A 695 -9.75 18.32 13.61
CA SER A 695 -10.35 19.00 14.76
C SER A 695 -10.17 18.22 16.06
N VAL A 696 -9.76 18.92 17.13
CA VAL A 696 -9.65 18.36 18.48
C VAL A 696 -11.04 18.34 19.13
N VAL A 697 -11.43 17.17 19.64
CA VAL A 697 -12.68 16.93 20.37
C VAL A 697 -12.38 16.22 21.69
N ASP A 698 -13.38 16.04 22.56
CA ASP A 698 -13.21 15.36 23.85
C ASP A 698 -12.92 13.87 23.64
N ASP A 699 -11.84 13.37 24.25
CA ASP A 699 -11.40 11.97 24.14
C ASP A 699 -12.39 10.98 24.81
N ASN A 700 -13.34 11.49 25.61
CA ASN A 700 -14.36 10.65 26.28
C ASN A 700 -15.63 10.43 25.46
N LEU A 701 -15.69 10.87 24.20
CA LEU A 701 -16.84 10.66 23.33
C LEU A 701 -16.93 9.20 22.84
N ASP A 702 -18.15 8.67 22.74
CA ASP A 702 -18.37 7.38 22.08
C ASP A 702 -18.04 7.47 20.58
N TRP A 703 -17.67 6.36 19.95
CA TRP A 703 -17.19 6.34 18.56
C TRP A 703 -18.16 6.99 17.54
N ASP A 704 -19.47 6.85 17.76
CA ASP A 704 -20.51 7.47 16.91
C ASP A 704 -20.74 8.97 17.17
N GLU A 705 -20.21 9.51 18.28
CA GLU A 705 -20.29 10.94 18.64
C GLU A 705 -19.05 11.75 18.20
N ILE A 706 -17.91 11.08 17.98
CA ILE A 706 -16.64 11.72 17.60
C ILE A 706 -16.76 12.53 16.29
N TYR A 707 -17.27 11.92 15.22
CA TYR A 707 -17.35 12.58 13.92
C TYR A 707 -18.32 13.78 13.92
N PRO A 708 -19.56 13.68 14.47
CA PRO A 708 -20.43 14.85 14.65
C PRO A 708 -19.79 15.99 15.45
N ALA A 709 -19.03 15.67 16.51
CA ALA A 709 -18.32 16.67 17.29
C ALA A 709 -17.20 17.35 16.47
N ARG A 710 -16.41 16.57 15.74
CA ARG A 710 -15.35 17.07 14.84
C ARG A 710 -15.94 17.95 13.75
N GLN A 711 -17.05 17.53 13.15
CA GLN A 711 -17.74 18.30 12.11
C GLN A 711 -18.14 19.69 12.63
N LYS A 712 -18.68 19.78 13.84
CA LYS A 712 -19.06 21.07 14.44
C LYS A 712 -17.86 22.00 14.66
N VAL A 713 -16.78 21.49 15.26
CA VAL A 713 -15.55 22.27 15.51
C VAL A 713 -14.87 22.66 14.19
N GLY A 714 -14.78 21.72 13.25
CA GLY A 714 -14.15 21.93 11.95
C GLY A 714 -14.88 22.96 11.11
N LEU A 715 -16.22 22.97 11.11
CA LEU A 715 -17.02 23.99 10.41
C LEU A 715 -16.78 25.39 10.98
N GLU A 716 -16.74 25.55 12.31
CA GLU A 716 -16.42 26.84 12.93
C GLU A 716 -14.98 27.27 12.60
N THR A 717 -14.04 26.33 12.63
CA THR A 717 -12.64 26.57 12.29
C THR A 717 -12.51 27.03 10.83
N ALA A 718 -13.16 26.34 9.90
CA ALA A 718 -13.16 26.68 8.48
C ALA A 718 -13.73 28.07 8.21
N GLN A 719 -14.86 28.43 8.84
CA GLN A 719 -15.45 29.76 8.72
C GLN A 719 -14.46 30.87 9.14
N ARG A 720 -13.74 30.67 10.25
CA ARG A 720 -12.75 31.64 10.75
C ARG A 720 -11.53 31.73 9.84
N VAL A 721 -11.04 30.59 9.35
CA VAL A 721 -9.90 30.55 8.41
C VAL A 721 -10.28 31.23 7.10
N LEU A 722 -11.44 30.91 6.51
CA LEU A 722 -11.92 31.54 5.27
C LEU A 722 -12.09 33.05 5.42
N ALA A 723 -12.63 33.52 6.56
CA ALA A 723 -12.71 34.95 6.85
C ALA A 723 -11.33 35.63 6.86
N TYR A 724 -10.33 34.97 7.47
CA TYR A 724 -8.94 35.45 7.47
C TYR A 724 -8.31 35.46 6.06
N LEU A 725 -8.53 34.40 5.27
CA LEU A 725 -8.02 34.33 3.90
C LEU A 725 -8.61 35.44 3.03
N ASN A 726 -9.91 35.67 3.14
CA ASN A 726 -10.66 36.64 2.33
C ASN A 726 -10.59 38.10 2.85
N GLU A 727 -9.92 38.36 3.97
CA GLU A 727 -9.84 39.69 4.57
C GLU A 727 -9.16 40.71 3.63
N PRO A 728 -9.77 41.86 3.30
CA PRO A 728 -9.20 42.86 2.39
C PRO A 728 -7.93 43.59 2.85
N ALA A 729 -7.58 43.59 4.14
CA ALA A 729 -6.31 44.15 4.63
C ALA A 729 -5.13 43.24 4.28
N ASP A 730 -3.99 43.75 3.76
CA ASP A 730 -2.89 42.91 3.23
C ASP A 730 -2.20 42.01 4.27
N ASN A 731 -2.05 42.49 5.51
CA ASN A 731 -1.48 41.73 6.62
C ASN A 731 -2.45 41.72 7.82
N PRO A 732 -3.51 40.90 7.76
CA PRO A 732 -4.51 40.84 8.82
C PRO A 732 -3.91 40.21 10.07
N ASP A 733 -4.30 40.72 11.25
CA ASP A 733 -3.85 40.15 12.52
C ASP A 733 -4.38 38.72 12.65
N ARG A 734 -3.46 37.77 12.83
CA ARG A 734 -3.76 36.34 12.99
C ARG A 734 -3.74 35.88 14.44
N SER A 735 -3.41 36.74 15.40
CA SER A 735 -3.14 36.36 16.79
C SER A 735 -4.33 35.65 17.45
N GLU A 736 -5.53 36.19 17.29
CA GLU A 736 -6.76 35.56 17.81
C GLU A 736 -7.08 34.23 17.13
N LEU A 737 -6.89 34.16 15.81
CA LEU A 737 -7.11 32.93 15.04
C LEU A 737 -6.09 31.86 15.42
N GLN A 738 -4.82 32.21 15.57
CA GLN A 738 -3.77 31.26 15.96
C GLN A 738 -4.03 30.70 17.36
N HIS A 739 -4.50 31.53 18.30
CA HIS A 739 -4.91 31.06 19.63
C HIS A 739 -6.10 30.10 19.56
N PHE A 740 -7.05 30.36 18.66
CA PHE A 740 -8.18 29.46 18.41
C PHE A 740 -7.71 28.12 17.82
N LEU A 741 -6.85 28.15 16.79
CA LEU A 741 -6.30 26.93 16.17
C LEU A 741 -5.53 26.09 17.19
N ALA A 742 -4.68 26.71 18.00
CA ALA A 742 -3.91 26.00 19.03
C ALA A 742 -4.79 25.21 20.04
N LYS A 743 -6.06 25.61 20.20
CA LYS A 743 -7.03 24.95 21.09
C LYS A 743 -7.90 23.91 20.38
N HIS A 744 -8.17 24.10 19.09
CA HIS A 744 -9.23 23.38 18.38
C HIS A 744 -8.74 22.57 17.18
N LEU A 745 -7.49 22.71 16.78
CA LEU A 745 -6.85 22.00 15.69
C LEU A 745 -5.68 21.17 16.23
N ALA A 746 -5.60 19.90 15.82
CA ALA A 746 -4.57 18.98 16.25
C ALA A 746 -3.18 19.52 15.89
N GLN A 747 -2.18 19.20 16.71
CA GLN A 747 -0.78 19.51 16.41
C GLN A 747 -0.23 18.55 15.34
N ASP A 748 -0.72 17.32 15.30
CA ASP A 748 -0.37 16.29 14.31
C ASP A 748 -1.22 16.38 13.06
N LEU A 749 -0.96 17.43 12.28
CA LEU A 749 -1.54 17.56 10.95
C LEU A 749 -0.98 16.46 10.02
N SER A 750 -1.82 15.95 9.12
CA SER A 750 -1.42 15.05 8.04
C SER A 750 -1.75 15.68 6.70
N SER A 751 -1.10 15.23 5.63
CA SER A 751 -1.43 15.66 4.26
C SER A 751 -2.67 14.96 3.71
N ARG A 752 -3.12 13.89 4.37
CA ARG A 752 -4.28 13.10 3.98
C ARG A 752 -5.53 13.63 4.68
N THR A 753 -6.65 13.55 3.99
CA THR A 753 -7.98 13.66 4.59
C THR A 753 -8.45 12.23 4.87
N ASN A 754 -9.24 12.03 5.93
CA ASN A 754 -9.87 10.72 6.20
C ASN A 754 -10.95 10.40 5.17
N THR A 755 -11.33 11.40 4.37
CA THR A 755 -12.11 11.18 3.17
C THR A 755 -11.18 10.67 2.06
N GLU A 756 -11.26 9.36 1.76
CA GLU A 756 -10.56 8.69 0.64
C GLU A 756 -10.78 9.34 -0.76
N THR A 757 -11.55 10.42 -0.80
CA THR A 757 -12.21 11.00 -1.96
C THR A 757 -11.92 12.49 -2.20
N LEU A 758 -11.42 13.24 -1.21
CA LEU A 758 -11.21 14.69 -1.35
C LEU A 758 -9.74 15.06 -1.23
N LEU A 759 -9.21 15.75 -2.23
CA LEU A 759 -7.88 16.35 -2.11
C LEU A 759 -7.91 17.51 -1.11
N GLY A 760 -6.86 17.62 -0.31
CA GLY A 760 -6.72 18.71 0.65
C GLY A 760 -6.43 20.06 -0.01
N PRO A 761 -6.49 21.16 0.76
CA PRO A 761 -6.31 22.53 0.26
C PRO A 761 -4.92 22.79 -0.35
N GLN A 762 -3.92 21.96 -0.06
CA GLN A 762 -2.56 22.07 -0.59
C GLN A 762 -2.47 22.06 -2.12
N TYR A 763 -3.39 21.37 -2.82
CA TYR A 763 -3.38 21.26 -4.29
C TYR A 763 -3.81 22.55 -5.01
N TYR A 764 -4.33 23.53 -4.28
CA TYR A 764 -4.75 24.82 -4.83
C TYR A 764 -3.67 25.90 -4.68
N LEU A 765 -2.67 25.68 -3.82
CA LEU A 765 -1.68 26.69 -3.45
C LEU A 765 -0.88 27.17 -4.67
N TRP A 766 -0.75 28.50 -4.79
CA TRP A 766 0.06 29.21 -5.77
C TRP A 766 -0.24 28.92 -7.26
N THR A 767 -1.34 28.23 -7.54
CA THR A 767 -1.84 27.99 -8.90
C THR A 767 -3.28 28.49 -9.04
N LEU A 768 -4.22 27.73 -8.48
CA LEU A 768 -5.66 28.00 -8.55
C LEU A 768 -6.12 28.99 -7.47
N LEU A 769 -5.43 29.02 -6.32
CA LEU A 769 -5.61 30.00 -5.27
C LEU A 769 -4.64 31.17 -5.49
N ASP A 770 -5.14 32.40 -5.40
CA ASP A 770 -4.28 33.57 -5.56
C ASP A 770 -3.15 33.61 -4.51
N GLU A 771 -2.06 34.30 -4.87
CA GLU A 771 -0.84 34.34 -4.07
C GLU A 771 -1.08 34.87 -2.65
N ARG A 772 -2.01 35.82 -2.49
CA ARG A 772 -2.36 36.38 -1.19
C ARG A 772 -3.03 35.35 -0.29
N ARG A 773 -4.07 34.66 -0.77
CA ARG A 773 -4.74 33.60 0.00
C ARG A 773 -3.80 32.41 0.25
N SER A 774 -2.99 32.04 -0.73
CA SER A 774 -1.96 30.98 -0.58
C SER A 774 -0.96 31.31 0.51
N ASN A 775 -0.34 32.49 0.47
CA ASN A 775 0.66 32.91 1.45
C ASN A 775 0.08 32.99 2.87
N ARG A 776 -1.17 33.40 3.00
CA ARG A 776 -1.88 33.43 4.29
C ARG A 776 -2.13 32.06 4.86
N LEU A 777 -2.63 31.13 4.05
CA LEU A 777 -2.90 29.77 4.50
C LEU A 777 -1.61 29.09 4.93
N VAL A 778 -0.55 29.20 4.13
CA VAL A 778 0.78 28.68 4.45
C VAL A 778 1.33 29.32 5.72
N THR A 779 1.27 30.65 5.85
CA THR A 779 1.70 31.35 7.07
C THR A 779 0.95 30.84 8.30
N LEU A 780 -0.37 30.69 8.21
CA LEU A 780 -1.21 30.25 9.31
C LEU A 780 -0.87 28.81 9.75
N MET A 781 -0.74 27.89 8.79
CA MET A 781 -0.45 26.48 9.07
C MET A 781 0.96 26.27 9.58
N LEU A 782 1.99 26.93 9.01
CA LEU A 782 3.37 26.78 9.47
C LEU A 782 3.65 27.49 10.81
N ASN A 783 2.77 28.42 11.24
CA ASN A 783 2.79 28.98 12.59
C ASN A 783 2.00 28.14 13.61
N HIS A 784 1.22 27.14 13.17
CA HIS A 784 0.44 26.28 14.07
C HIS A 784 1.30 25.19 14.73
N GLY A 785 2.18 24.53 13.96
CA GLY A 785 3.06 23.48 14.46
C GLY A 785 3.96 22.89 13.36
N ARG A 786 4.90 21.99 13.73
CA ARG A 786 5.84 21.34 12.80
C ARG A 786 5.13 20.66 11.66
N ARG A 787 4.06 19.91 11.96
CA ARG A 787 3.28 19.18 10.98
C ARG A 787 2.51 20.10 10.03
N GLY A 788 2.50 21.41 10.23
CA GLY A 788 2.09 22.38 9.20
C GLY A 788 2.90 22.26 7.89
N LEU A 789 4.12 21.71 7.96
CA LEU A 789 4.92 21.33 6.78
C LEU A 789 4.25 20.26 5.91
N LYS A 790 3.29 19.50 6.43
CA LYS A 790 2.50 18.53 5.66
C LYS A 790 1.65 19.18 4.56
N LEU A 791 1.38 20.48 4.66
CA LEU A 791 0.76 21.25 3.59
C LEU A 791 1.71 21.45 2.38
N LEU A 792 3.02 21.33 2.59
CA LEU A 792 4.08 21.57 1.61
C LEU A 792 4.77 20.26 1.19
N GLU A 793 4.05 19.14 1.20
CA GLU A 793 4.60 17.86 0.74
C GLU A 793 4.92 17.84 -0.75
N ARG A 794 5.81 16.93 -1.16
CA ARG A 794 6.22 16.76 -2.57
C ARG A 794 5.04 16.68 -3.54
N GLN A 795 4.16 15.70 -3.32
CA GLN A 795 3.10 15.34 -4.28
C GLN A 795 2.19 16.53 -4.65
N PRO A 796 1.70 17.35 -3.72
CA PRO A 796 0.89 18.54 -4.05
C PRO A 796 1.71 19.72 -4.60
N MET A 797 2.99 19.84 -4.25
CA MET A 797 3.82 21.00 -4.64
C MET A 797 4.45 20.86 -6.03
N GLU A 798 4.75 19.64 -6.47
CA GLU A 798 5.38 19.37 -7.77
C GLU A 798 4.55 19.94 -8.95
N PRO A 799 3.21 19.73 -9.05
CA PRO A 799 2.39 20.38 -10.07
C PRO A 799 2.48 21.91 -10.06
N ALA A 800 2.50 22.54 -8.89
CA ALA A 800 2.58 23.98 -8.75
C ALA A 800 3.94 24.53 -9.20
N TYR A 801 5.02 23.83 -8.86
CA TYR A 801 6.36 24.16 -9.34
C TYR A 801 6.45 24.08 -10.87
N VAL A 802 5.98 22.98 -11.46
CA VAL A 802 6.00 22.81 -12.93
C VAL A 802 5.15 23.88 -13.63
N ALA A 803 3.96 24.16 -13.11
CA ALA A 803 3.11 25.25 -13.60
C ALA A 803 3.82 26.61 -13.55
N ALA A 804 4.57 26.88 -12.48
CA ALA A 804 5.35 28.11 -12.35
C ALA A 804 6.50 28.18 -13.36
N GLN A 805 7.17 27.07 -13.67
CA GLN A 805 8.20 27.02 -14.72
C GLN A 805 7.62 27.30 -16.11
N ILE A 806 6.42 26.80 -16.39
CA ILE A 806 5.72 27.06 -17.65
C ILE A 806 5.28 28.53 -17.74
N THR A 807 4.63 29.04 -16.69
CA THR A 807 4.13 30.41 -16.64
C THR A 807 5.24 31.45 -16.77
N SER A 808 6.42 31.14 -16.22
CA SER A 808 7.60 32.02 -16.30
C SER A 808 8.35 31.93 -17.63
N GLY A 809 7.97 31.01 -18.53
CA GLY A 809 8.63 30.79 -19.82
C GLY A 809 9.98 30.05 -19.71
N ASN A 810 10.29 29.45 -18.55
CA ASN A 810 11.49 28.64 -18.38
C ASN A 810 11.38 27.29 -19.12
N VAL A 811 10.16 26.75 -19.21
CA VAL A 811 9.86 25.51 -19.94
C VAL A 811 8.57 25.69 -20.74
N GLU A 812 8.62 25.44 -22.04
CA GLU A 812 7.42 25.34 -22.87
C GLU A 812 6.64 24.08 -22.49
N MET A 813 5.30 24.15 -22.44
CA MET A 813 4.45 23.00 -22.05
C MET A 813 4.74 21.76 -22.91
N GLU A 814 4.95 21.95 -24.21
CA GLU A 814 5.34 20.92 -25.20
C GLU A 814 6.63 20.18 -24.82
N GLN A 815 7.53 20.84 -24.11
CA GLN A 815 8.84 20.32 -23.71
C GLN A 815 8.83 19.72 -22.29
N ARG A 816 7.75 19.91 -21.51
CA ARG A 816 7.63 19.42 -20.14
C ARG A 816 7.94 17.93 -20.03
N TRP A 817 7.31 17.10 -20.85
CA TRP A 817 7.41 15.64 -20.75
C TRP A 817 8.78 15.07 -21.16
N SER A 818 9.54 15.81 -21.97
CA SER A 818 10.91 15.46 -22.35
C SER A 818 11.96 16.27 -21.58
N HIS A 819 11.55 17.07 -20.60
CA HIS A 819 12.47 17.86 -19.79
C HIS A 819 13.36 16.93 -18.95
N PRO A 820 14.69 17.13 -18.90
CA PRO A 820 15.60 16.22 -18.19
C PRO A 820 15.29 16.02 -16.70
N VAL A 821 14.64 17.00 -16.05
CA VAL A 821 14.33 16.96 -14.61
C VAL A 821 12.82 16.89 -14.32
N MET A 822 11.95 17.33 -15.23
CA MET A 822 10.49 17.41 -14.99
C MET A 822 9.69 16.45 -15.87
N GLY A 823 10.36 15.78 -16.82
CA GLY A 823 9.77 14.88 -17.78
C GLY A 823 9.81 13.42 -17.32
N HIS A 824 9.78 12.48 -18.26
CA HIS A 824 9.68 11.05 -17.95
C HIS A 824 10.87 10.49 -17.15
N ASP A 825 12.03 11.15 -17.23
CA ASP A 825 13.26 10.71 -16.56
C ASP A 825 13.16 10.86 -15.03
N SER A 826 12.47 11.89 -14.52
CA SER A 826 12.26 12.06 -13.06
C SER A 826 11.40 10.96 -12.46
N ILE A 827 10.67 10.26 -13.30
CA ILE A 827 9.89 9.12 -12.89
C ILE A 827 10.87 7.91 -12.88
N ARG A 828 11.65 7.66 -13.95
CA ARG A 828 12.56 6.51 -14.11
C ARG A 828 13.76 6.46 -13.19
N ASP A 829 14.35 7.61 -12.93
CA ASP A 829 15.67 7.74 -12.33
C ASP A 829 15.51 8.35 -10.92
N PRO A 830 15.87 7.60 -9.86
CA PRO A 830 15.78 8.09 -8.48
C PRO A 830 16.56 9.38 -8.24
N ASP A 831 17.73 9.57 -8.88
CA ASP A 831 18.56 10.77 -8.70
C ASP A 831 17.89 11.98 -9.34
N VAL A 832 17.31 11.79 -10.54
CA VAL A 832 16.53 12.85 -11.21
C VAL A 832 15.26 13.16 -10.42
N SER A 833 14.62 12.14 -9.83
CA SER A 833 13.48 12.35 -8.93
C SER A 833 13.87 13.17 -7.71
N ALA A 834 15.02 12.88 -7.09
CA ALA A 834 15.52 13.63 -5.94
C ALA A 834 15.88 15.07 -6.32
N GLN A 835 16.47 15.27 -7.50
CA GLN A 835 16.75 16.61 -8.04
C GLN A 835 15.46 17.44 -8.21
N LEU A 836 14.40 16.86 -8.81
CA LEU A 836 13.11 17.54 -8.96
C LEU A 836 12.50 17.91 -7.61
N GLN A 837 12.63 17.05 -6.60
CA GLN A 837 12.17 17.33 -5.24
C GLN A 837 12.91 18.52 -4.63
N SER A 838 14.25 18.49 -4.69
CA SER A 838 15.09 19.59 -4.21
C SER A 838 14.76 20.90 -4.92
N ASP A 839 14.58 20.88 -6.25
CA ASP A 839 14.23 22.09 -7.04
C ASP A 839 12.86 22.63 -6.68
N THR A 840 11.88 21.74 -6.46
CA THR A 840 10.54 22.09 -5.98
C THR A 840 10.60 22.73 -4.60
N ALA A 841 11.32 22.12 -3.66
CA ALA A 841 11.47 22.64 -2.30
C ALA A 841 12.23 23.98 -2.28
N ALA A 842 13.25 24.16 -3.13
CA ALA A 842 13.96 25.43 -3.28
C ALA A 842 13.02 26.55 -3.79
N TRP A 843 12.13 26.24 -4.73
CA TRP A 843 11.12 27.18 -5.20
C TRP A 843 10.11 27.53 -4.09
N VAL A 844 9.62 26.53 -3.34
CA VAL A 844 8.74 26.76 -2.17
C VAL A 844 9.43 27.63 -1.13
N LEU A 845 10.70 27.35 -0.80
CA LEU A 845 11.49 28.18 0.12
C LEU A 845 11.56 29.63 -0.36
N GLY A 846 11.80 29.88 -1.65
CA GLY A 846 11.75 31.22 -2.23
C GLY A 846 10.38 31.91 -2.10
N LYS A 847 9.28 31.15 -2.17
CA LYS A 847 7.92 31.66 -1.96
C LYS A 847 7.65 32.01 -0.49
N ILE A 848 8.24 31.30 0.46
CA ILE A 848 7.92 31.49 1.89
C ILE A 848 8.95 32.31 2.66
N ASP A 849 10.13 32.59 2.09
CA ASP A 849 11.25 33.22 2.80
C ASP A 849 10.93 34.65 3.32
N HIS A 850 10.05 35.35 2.62
CA HIS A 850 9.59 36.69 2.97
C HIS A 850 8.35 36.70 3.88
N LEU A 851 7.79 35.52 4.19
CA LEU A 851 6.61 35.39 5.04
C LEU A 851 7.00 35.34 6.51
N ASP A 852 6.06 35.70 7.38
CA ASP A 852 6.24 35.68 8.83
C ASP A 852 6.11 34.25 9.38
N ILE A 853 7.13 33.43 9.09
CA ILE A 853 7.21 32.00 9.43
C ILE A 853 8.43 31.75 10.31
N PRO A 854 8.30 30.91 11.36
CA PRO A 854 9.44 30.56 12.22
C PRO A 854 10.64 30.07 11.40
N PRO A 855 11.84 30.64 11.58
CA PRO A 855 13.05 30.22 10.87
C PRO A 855 13.32 28.72 10.93
N ALA A 856 13.01 28.09 12.07
CA ALA A 856 13.17 26.65 12.28
C ALA A 856 12.37 25.81 11.27
N MET A 857 11.17 26.26 10.87
CA MET A 857 10.35 25.54 9.88
C MET A 857 10.95 25.60 8.48
N ARG A 858 11.55 26.74 8.10
CA ARG A 858 12.24 26.88 6.81
C ARG A 858 13.49 26.00 6.74
N VAL A 859 14.26 25.97 7.83
CA VAL A 859 15.43 25.08 7.93
C VAL A 859 15.00 23.62 7.90
N ALA A 860 13.93 23.25 8.62
CA ALA A 860 13.42 21.89 8.62
C ALA A 860 12.98 21.45 7.21
N LEU A 861 12.21 22.28 6.49
CA LEU A 861 11.83 22.01 5.10
C LEU A 861 13.05 21.84 4.19
N ALA A 862 14.07 22.69 4.35
CA ALA A 862 15.29 22.60 3.56
C ALA A 862 16.11 21.33 3.87
N VAL A 863 16.08 20.82 5.10
CA VAL A 863 16.73 19.55 5.48
C VAL A 863 15.94 18.36 4.94
N ASP A 864 14.61 18.35 5.09
CA ASP A 864 13.76 17.24 4.67
C ASP A 864 13.85 16.96 3.16
N TYR A 865 14.12 17.99 2.35
CA TYR A 865 14.25 17.89 0.89
C TYR A 865 15.68 18.16 0.36
N ASP A 866 16.69 18.11 1.22
CA ASP A 866 18.11 18.24 0.84
C ASP A 866 18.44 19.48 -0.01
N VAL A 867 17.84 20.63 0.34
CA VAL A 867 18.08 21.91 -0.35
C VAL A 867 19.40 22.53 0.13
N PHE A 868 20.50 21.86 -0.21
CA PHE A 868 21.85 22.16 0.22
C PHE A 868 22.29 23.62 -0.03
N PRO A 869 22.01 24.26 -1.19
CA PRO A 869 22.40 25.65 -1.39
C PRO A 869 21.78 26.61 -0.36
N TYR A 870 20.52 26.39 0.03
CA TYR A 870 19.83 27.19 1.04
C TYR A 870 20.47 27.00 2.43
N LEU A 871 20.73 25.74 2.80
CA LEU A 871 21.37 25.40 4.08
C LEU A 871 22.80 25.94 4.18
N SER A 872 23.59 25.87 3.09
CA SER A 872 24.94 26.43 3.03
C SER A 872 24.93 27.95 3.22
N ASP A 873 24.04 28.64 2.50
CA ASP A 873 23.93 30.09 2.57
C ASP A 873 23.57 30.55 3.99
N TRP A 874 22.60 29.88 4.62
CA TRP A 874 22.22 30.13 6.02
C TRP A 874 23.38 29.89 6.99
N ALA A 875 23.95 28.68 6.97
CA ALA A 875 25.01 28.26 7.89
C ALA A 875 26.28 29.10 7.77
N SER A 876 26.52 29.72 6.61
CA SER A 876 27.66 30.60 6.38
C SER A 876 27.49 32.02 6.94
N LYS A 877 26.25 32.45 7.19
CA LYS A 877 25.92 33.81 7.61
C LYS A 877 25.53 33.89 9.08
N ASP A 878 24.70 32.95 9.53
CA ASP A 878 24.02 33.01 10.82
C ASP A 878 24.01 31.65 11.55
N ALA A 879 23.72 31.73 12.85
CA ALA A 879 23.41 30.56 13.67
C ALA A 879 22.10 29.91 13.23
N PHE A 880 22.00 28.58 13.33
CA PHE A 880 20.71 27.91 13.18
C PHE A 880 19.78 28.27 14.35
N PRO A 881 18.47 28.40 14.10
CA PRO A 881 17.48 28.44 15.18
C PRO A 881 17.47 27.09 15.93
N PRO A 882 16.84 27.00 17.11
CA PRO A 882 16.64 25.72 17.79
C PRO A 882 15.88 24.73 16.87
N LEU A 883 16.53 23.60 16.54
CA LEU A 883 16.01 22.59 15.60
C LEU A 883 15.41 21.37 16.31
N ASP A 884 15.60 21.24 17.62
CA ASP A 884 15.20 20.08 18.42
C ASP A 884 13.69 19.80 18.40
N LYS A 885 12.87 20.83 18.13
CA LYS A 885 11.41 20.71 18.02
C LYS A 885 10.90 20.41 16.60
N VAL A 886 11.76 20.52 15.59
CA VAL A 886 11.35 20.50 14.17
C VAL A 886 12.12 19.51 13.32
N LEU A 887 13.20 18.93 13.84
CA LEU A 887 13.99 17.89 13.19
C LEU A 887 14.31 16.82 14.23
N ASN A 888 14.38 15.55 13.84
CA ASN A 888 14.84 14.46 14.72
C ASN A 888 16.39 14.46 14.82
N ALA A 889 16.95 13.67 15.74
CA ALA A 889 18.40 13.63 15.94
C ALA A 889 19.17 13.16 14.69
N LYS A 890 18.64 12.18 13.94
CA LYS A 890 19.24 11.66 12.70
C LYS A 890 19.38 12.75 11.63
N ASN A 891 18.33 13.50 11.36
CA ASN A 891 18.34 14.59 10.37
C ASN A 891 19.29 15.72 10.81
N ARG A 892 19.39 16.01 12.12
CA ARG A 892 20.37 16.97 12.64
C ARG A 892 21.81 16.45 12.49
N GLN A 893 22.07 15.17 12.70
CA GLN A 893 23.38 14.56 12.46
C GLN A 893 23.76 14.59 10.98
N ARG A 894 22.81 14.29 10.08
CA ARG A 894 22.99 14.39 8.63
C ARG A 894 23.37 15.81 8.22
N LEU A 895 22.63 16.81 8.71
CA LEU A 895 22.93 18.22 8.49
C LEU A 895 24.34 18.59 8.97
N VAL A 896 24.75 18.20 10.17
CA VAL A 896 26.10 18.50 10.68
C VAL A 896 27.18 17.84 9.83
N SER A 897 26.98 16.56 9.48
CA SER A 897 27.96 15.79 8.69
C SER A 897 28.20 16.45 7.34
N TRP A 898 27.12 16.87 6.68
CA TRP A 898 27.20 17.60 5.42
C TRP A 898 27.87 18.97 5.57
N LEU A 899 27.48 19.78 6.57
CA LEU A 899 28.12 21.08 6.82
C LEU A 899 29.62 20.96 7.12
N ALA A 900 30.04 19.84 7.72
CA ALA A 900 31.43 19.59 8.07
C ALA A 900 32.36 19.42 6.86
N GLU A 901 31.83 19.14 5.65
CA GLU A 901 32.61 19.06 4.41
C GLU A 901 33.35 20.37 4.10
N ASP A 902 32.71 21.51 4.42
CA ASP A 902 33.29 22.85 4.37
C ASP A 902 33.09 23.58 5.71
N ALA A 903 33.66 22.99 6.76
CA ALA A 903 33.47 23.46 8.13
C ALA A 903 33.98 24.90 8.37
N GLU A 904 34.92 25.43 7.56
CA GLU A 904 35.36 26.82 7.69
C GLU A 904 34.26 27.78 7.24
N ARG A 905 33.67 27.53 6.08
CA ARG A 905 32.55 28.31 5.55
C ARG A 905 31.33 28.24 6.47
N HIS A 906 31.01 27.06 6.99
CA HIS A 906 29.81 26.82 7.78
C HIS A 906 30.01 26.98 9.29
N ARG A 907 31.11 27.61 9.73
CA ARG A 907 31.44 27.77 11.15
C ARG A 907 30.28 28.35 11.98
N PRO A 908 29.58 29.43 11.57
CA PRO A 908 28.47 29.98 12.36
C PRO A 908 27.36 28.96 12.65
N GLY A 909 26.88 28.24 11.63
CA GLY A 909 25.87 27.20 11.80
C GLY A 909 26.38 26.02 12.65
N LEU A 910 27.59 25.54 12.42
CA LEU A 910 28.20 24.46 13.20
C LEU A 910 28.39 24.84 14.68
N GLU A 911 28.73 26.10 14.98
CA GLU A 911 28.86 26.59 16.36
C GLU A 911 27.53 26.55 17.11
N SER A 912 26.41 26.87 16.45
CA SER A 912 25.08 26.80 17.09
C SER A 912 24.64 25.39 17.48
N LEU A 913 25.18 24.36 16.81
CA LEU A 913 24.85 22.96 17.07
C LEU A 913 25.74 22.32 18.16
N LYS A 914 26.73 23.04 18.70
CA LYS A 914 27.56 22.56 19.83
C LYS A 914 26.76 22.32 21.10
N SER A 915 25.68 23.08 21.29
CA SER A 915 24.76 22.96 22.43
C SER A 915 23.53 22.12 22.11
N ASP A 916 23.56 21.30 21.05
CA ASP A 916 22.48 20.35 20.77
C ASP A 916 22.31 19.38 21.96
N ARG A 917 21.06 18.98 22.21
CA ARG A 917 20.72 18.08 23.31
C ARG A 917 21.19 16.65 23.05
N SER A 918 21.25 16.24 21.78
CA SER A 918 21.73 14.93 21.37
C SER A 918 23.26 14.87 21.45
N ARG A 919 23.78 13.92 22.24
CA ARG A 919 25.22 13.68 22.34
C ARG A 919 25.83 13.25 21.01
N ALA A 920 25.08 12.51 20.19
CA ALA A 920 25.52 12.07 18.87
C ALA A 920 25.74 13.26 17.92
N VAL A 921 24.79 14.20 17.86
CA VAL A 921 24.97 15.48 17.15
C VAL A 921 26.20 16.22 17.68
N GLY A 922 26.32 16.36 19.00
CA GLY A 922 27.48 17.01 19.64
C GLY A 922 28.82 16.35 19.30
N ALA A 923 28.87 15.01 19.19
CA ALA A 923 30.07 14.26 18.83
C ALA A 923 30.47 14.49 17.37
N VAL A 924 29.51 14.55 16.44
CA VAL A 924 29.78 14.90 15.03
C VAL A 924 30.26 16.34 14.91
N VAL A 925 29.64 17.28 15.63
CA VAL A 925 30.08 18.69 15.67
C VAL A 925 31.52 18.78 16.20
N ALA A 926 31.84 18.08 17.30
CA ALA A 926 33.19 18.07 17.86
C ALA A 926 34.22 17.51 16.87
N ARG A 927 33.88 16.43 16.14
CA ARG A 927 34.72 15.88 15.05
C ARG A 927 34.96 16.91 13.95
N ALA A 928 33.93 17.64 13.51
CA ALA A 928 34.05 18.69 12.51
C ALA A 928 35.02 19.82 12.95
N PHE A 929 34.94 20.27 14.21
CA PHE A 929 35.86 21.28 14.74
C PHE A 929 37.28 20.75 14.96
N ASN A 930 37.45 19.49 15.32
CA ASN A 930 38.79 18.88 15.44
C ASN A 930 39.47 18.76 14.06
N ALA A 931 38.71 18.46 13.00
CA ALA A 931 39.22 18.44 11.63
C ALA A 931 39.70 19.84 11.17
N LEU A 932 39.03 20.91 11.61
CA LEU A 932 39.48 22.29 11.38
C LEU A 932 40.80 22.62 12.07
N LEU A 933 40.98 22.19 13.32
CA LEU A 933 42.19 22.43 14.11
C LEU A 933 43.39 21.58 13.68
N GLY A 934 43.16 20.46 12.98
CA GLY A 934 44.21 19.62 12.41
C GLY A 934 44.70 20.05 11.02
N ARG A 935 44.03 21.01 10.37
CA ARG A 935 44.39 21.56 9.05
C ARG A 935 45.08 22.94 9.13
N SER A 936 45.13 23.57 10.31
CA SER A 936 45.91 24.78 10.60
C SER A 936 47.33 24.46 11.02
#